data_AF-A0A2V9ZMV3-F1
#
_entry.id   AF-A0A2V9ZMV3-F1
#
_cell.length_a   1.000
_cell.length_b   1.000
_cell.length_c   1.000
_cell.angle_alpha   90.00
_cell.angle_beta   90.00
_cell.angle_gamma   90.00
#
_symmetry.space_group_name_H-M   'P 1'
#
loop_
_entity.id
_entity.type
_entity.pdbx_description
1 polymer ?
#
loop_
_entity_poly.entity_id
_entity_poly.type
_entity_poly.pdbx_seq_one_letter_code
_entity_poly.pdbx_strand_id
1 'polypeptide(L)'
;EQVIQARYLGTKRFSLEGLCGLIPLLDEVLEVAAARGAVQALMGMSHRGRLNVMLNIVGRDAAEIFAGFEDVDPRSVLGAGDVKYHMGATGEFTTRSGKKLNIHLVSNPSHLESVDPVVLGRTRAKQTRDHDTSRTKYLPIELHGDAAFAGQGILAETLNLAGLEAYDVGGTIHIICNNLIGFTTSPKDLHPTRFASDVSRRLPIPVFHVNAEDPEAVIRVANMAAEYRYKFSSDVVVDLIGFRRHGHSEVDDPTITQPKLYKAINQHPPLWELYAREKKLDPASIVEQVKAELQQAQQRGKTIKKKPVFYELPKYWDKFVGGNYKPEYEVRTGVDAAELTAITQALTSVPAEFTPHPKIKRLLEERARMGSGAKPVDYGMAEALAFGSLLKQGVPIRMSGQDSRRGTFNQRHAVLIDVENEQEYIPLCHVALNHVSPNEDQAGCEIYNSTLSEAAVLGYEYGYSRDYPEALVLWEAQFGDFANGAQVVIDQFASAGEDKWRLFSGLVLLLPHGYEGQGPEHSSARMERFLQLAAEDNMQICQPSNAAQYFHLLRRQALQRWRKPLVVFTPKSMLRHPDASSNLDEFTRERFLRVVPDNEARNATRLLLCTGKIGHELRQARAARNAAQTKDAQSKDAQTAIVFLDQLYPFPEKELEAELARHPEIREIIWVQEEPANMGALFYVQPWLERVAHNIPIRTIKRSASASPATGSAKAHEMEQKTLITLAFGK
;
A
#
# COMPACT_ATOMS: atom_id res chain seq x y z
N GLU A 1 33.34 -8.64 0.18
CA GLU A 1 33.01 -10.06 -0.07
C GLU A 1 33.97 -11.07 0.57
N GLN A 2 35.23 -11.14 0.14
CA GLN A 2 36.20 -12.14 0.63
C GLN A 2 36.40 -12.14 2.16
N VAL A 3 36.39 -10.96 2.80
CA VAL A 3 36.47 -10.82 4.27
C VAL A 3 35.27 -11.48 4.97
N ILE A 4 34.06 -11.36 4.40
CA ILE A 4 32.84 -11.99 4.94
C ILE A 4 32.97 -13.52 4.77
N GLN A 5 33.35 -13.98 3.58
CA GLN A 5 33.53 -15.42 3.31
C GLN A 5 34.53 -16.08 4.26
N ALA A 6 35.65 -15.43 4.56
CA ALA A 6 36.70 -16.00 5.38
C ALA A 6 36.30 -16.22 6.85
N ARG A 7 35.25 -15.53 7.34
CA ARG A 7 34.88 -15.52 8.76
C ARG A 7 33.48 -16.04 9.04
N TYR A 8 32.52 -15.76 8.17
CA TYR A 8 31.13 -16.19 8.32
C TYR A 8 30.82 -17.34 7.36
N LEU A 9 31.60 -18.41 7.47
CA LEU A 9 31.41 -19.63 6.69
C LEU A 9 29.98 -20.15 6.88
N GLY A 10 29.33 -20.52 5.79
CA GLY A 10 27.95 -21.01 5.83
C GLY A 10 26.87 -19.92 5.87
N THR A 11 27.22 -18.63 5.93
CA THR A 11 26.22 -17.56 5.95
C THR A 11 25.89 -17.05 4.55
N LYS A 12 24.59 -17.02 4.23
CA LYS A 12 24.09 -16.45 2.98
C LYS A 12 24.29 -14.93 2.96
N ARG A 13 24.95 -14.42 1.93
CA ARG A 13 25.17 -12.97 1.70
C ARG A 13 24.85 -12.52 0.28
N PHE A 14 24.74 -13.45 -0.66
CA PHE A 14 24.41 -13.19 -2.06
C PHE A 14 25.44 -12.28 -2.75
N SER A 15 26.67 -12.78 -2.80
CA SER A 15 27.87 -12.09 -3.27
C SER A 15 27.69 -11.41 -4.63
N LEU A 16 28.33 -10.24 -4.77
CA LEU A 16 28.44 -9.50 -6.04
C LEU A 16 29.57 -10.02 -6.94
N GLU A 17 30.39 -10.98 -6.49
CA GLU A 17 31.54 -11.46 -7.25
C GLU A 17 31.14 -12.01 -8.64
N GLY A 18 31.72 -11.41 -9.68
CA GLY A 18 31.38 -11.64 -11.10
C GLY A 18 30.51 -10.54 -11.74
N LEU A 19 29.99 -9.62 -10.92
CA LEU A 19 29.24 -8.42 -11.32
C LEU A 19 29.76 -7.15 -10.61
N CYS A 20 31.03 -7.13 -10.22
CA CYS A 20 31.61 -6.01 -9.46
C CYS A 20 31.59 -4.66 -10.21
N GLY A 21 31.42 -4.67 -11.54
CA GLY A 21 31.18 -3.47 -12.35
C GLY A 21 29.94 -2.67 -11.93
N LEU A 22 29.02 -3.26 -11.15
CA LEU A 22 27.86 -2.55 -10.60
C LEU A 22 28.25 -1.34 -9.74
N ILE A 23 29.33 -1.44 -8.95
CA ILE A 23 29.75 -0.36 -8.06
C ILE A 23 30.21 0.88 -8.84
N PRO A 24 31.17 0.80 -9.78
CA PRO A 24 31.52 1.96 -10.61
C PRO A 24 30.37 2.44 -11.50
N LEU A 25 29.45 1.56 -11.92
CA LEU A 25 28.24 1.97 -12.65
C LEU A 25 27.37 2.92 -11.80
N LEU A 26 27.04 2.51 -10.57
CA LEU A 26 26.22 3.32 -9.67
C LEU A 26 26.92 4.62 -9.25
N ASP A 27 28.21 4.56 -8.93
CA ASP A 27 29.04 5.73 -8.62
C ASP A 27 28.92 6.80 -9.72
N GLU A 28 29.07 6.38 -10.97
CA GLU A 28 29.03 7.30 -12.10
C GLU A 28 27.60 7.80 -12.41
N VAL A 29 26.58 6.95 -12.28
CA VAL A 29 25.17 7.39 -12.40
C VAL A 29 24.87 8.50 -11.39
N LEU A 30 25.33 8.35 -10.15
CA LEU A 30 25.10 9.32 -9.07
C LEU A 30 25.91 10.61 -9.28
N GLU A 31 27.14 10.51 -9.79
CA GLU A 31 27.96 11.67 -10.19
C GLU A 31 27.22 12.52 -11.24
N VAL A 32 26.73 11.90 -12.31
CA VAL A 32 25.97 12.59 -13.36
C VAL A 32 24.66 13.15 -12.82
N ALA A 33 23.93 12.37 -12.00
CA ALA A 33 22.68 12.83 -11.41
C ALA A 33 22.86 14.09 -10.55
N ALA A 34 23.86 14.11 -9.68
CA ALA A 34 24.19 15.28 -8.87
C ALA A 34 24.69 16.47 -9.72
N ALA A 35 25.39 16.21 -10.83
CA ALA A 35 25.73 17.25 -11.80
C ALA A 35 24.47 17.86 -12.45
N ARG A 36 23.44 17.04 -12.68
CA ARG A 36 22.13 17.41 -13.25
C ARG A 36 21.10 17.94 -12.24
N GLY A 37 21.49 18.11 -10.98
CA GLY A 37 20.68 18.76 -9.95
C GLY A 37 19.83 17.81 -9.10
N ALA A 38 20.10 16.51 -9.15
CA ALA A 38 19.52 15.58 -8.20
C ALA A 38 19.96 15.90 -6.77
N VAL A 39 19.02 15.82 -5.83
CA VAL A 39 19.26 15.98 -4.39
C VAL A 39 19.15 14.63 -3.67
N GLN A 40 18.47 13.67 -4.28
CA GLN A 40 18.26 12.35 -3.69
C GLN A 40 18.06 11.26 -4.76
N ALA A 41 18.68 10.10 -4.55
CA ALA A 41 18.39 8.87 -5.26
C ALA A 41 17.57 7.91 -4.39
N LEU A 42 16.49 7.34 -4.94
CA LEU A 42 15.70 6.29 -4.32
C LEU A 42 16.02 4.98 -5.03
N MET A 43 16.50 3.99 -4.28
CA MET A 43 16.98 2.73 -4.83
C MET A 43 16.09 1.56 -4.42
N GLY A 44 15.60 0.81 -5.39
CA GLY A 44 15.05 -0.53 -5.22
C GLY A 44 16.10 -1.57 -5.60
N MET A 45 16.29 -2.61 -4.81
CA MET A 45 17.15 -3.72 -5.24
C MET A 45 16.77 -5.05 -4.62
N SER A 46 17.08 -6.12 -5.34
CA SER A 46 17.04 -7.50 -4.84
C SER A 46 18.22 -7.81 -3.89
N HIS A 47 18.50 -9.11 -3.68
CA HIS A 47 19.55 -9.57 -2.78
C HIS A 47 20.97 -9.43 -3.35
N ARG A 48 21.14 -9.45 -4.68
CA ARG A 48 22.46 -9.58 -5.33
C ARG A 48 23.34 -8.38 -5.05
N GLY A 49 24.42 -8.59 -4.29
CA GLY A 49 25.40 -7.56 -3.97
C GLY A 49 24.91 -6.44 -3.05
N ARG A 50 23.74 -6.57 -2.42
CA ARG A 50 23.13 -5.53 -1.58
C ARG A 50 24.05 -5.00 -0.50
N LEU A 51 24.81 -5.87 0.16
CA LEU A 51 25.75 -5.46 1.19
C LEU A 51 26.91 -4.61 0.65
N ASN A 52 27.34 -4.84 -0.61
CA ASN A 52 28.34 -3.97 -1.25
C ASN A 52 27.75 -2.63 -1.64
N VAL A 53 26.49 -2.60 -2.10
CA VAL A 53 25.80 -1.33 -2.39
C VAL A 53 25.63 -0.52 -1.10
N MET A 54 25.22 -1.15 0.00
CA MET A 54 25.12 -0.47 1.31
C MET A 54 26.47 0.12 1.77
N LEU A 55 27.56 -0.64 1.63
CA LEU A 55 28.88 -0.18 2.03
C LEU A 55 29.44 0.93 1.12
N ASN A 56 29.48 0.67 -0.20
CA ASN A 56 30.26 1.47 -1.13
C ASN A 56 29.46 2.58 -1.82
N ILE A 57 28.13 2.46 -1.89
CA ILE A 57 27.26 3.43 -2.57
C ILE A 57 26.46 4.22 -1.54
N VAL A 58 25.72 3.54 -0.67
CA VAL A 58 24.95 4.22 0.39
C VAL A 58 25.87 4.82 1.46
N GLY A 59 27.05 4.26 1.68
CA GLY A 59 28.04 4.78 2.64
C GLY A 59 27.80 4.35 4.10
N ARG A 60 27.21 3.17 4.32
CA ARG A 60 27.04 2.61 5.67
C ARG A 60 28.37 2.08 6.23
N ASP A 61 28.60 2.22 7.54
CA ASP A 61 29.82 1.72 8.18
C ASP A 61 29.90 0.19 8.06
N ALA A 62 31.05 -0.30 7.58
CA ALA A 62 31.34 -1.73 7.50
C ALA A 62 31.16 -2.44 8.85
N ALA A 63 31.46 -1.77 9.97
CA ALA A 63 31.28 -2.36 11.30
C ALA A 63 29.81 -2.66 11.61
N GLU A 64 28.88 -1.79 11.22
CA GLU A 64 27.44 -2.03 11.36
C GLU A 64 26.99 -3.20 10.48
N ILE A 65 27.50 -3.29 9.25
CA ILE A 65 27.21 -4.41 8.35
C ILE A 65 27.71 -5.72 8.95
N PHE A 66 28.94 -5.75 9.46
CA PHE A 66 29.50 -6.94 10.13
C PHE A 66 28.73 -7.32 11.39
N ALA A 67 28.26 -6.36 12.18
CA ALA A 67 27.40 -6.64 13.33
C ALA A 67 26.08 -7.32 12.93
N GLY A 68 25.57 -7.14 11.70
CA GLY A 68 24.44 -7.90 11.16
C GLY A 68 24.74 -9.39 10.84
N PHE A 69 26.00 -9.82 10.96
CA PHE A 69 26.41 -11.23 10.93
C PHE A 69 26.62 -11.82 12.33
N GLU A 70 26.76 -10.94 13.32
CA GLU A 70 26.83 -11.31 14.73
C GLU A 70 25.38 -11.39 15.28
N ASP A 71 25.03 -12.42 16.04
CA ASP A 71 23.69 -12.55 16.66
C ASP A 71 23.58 -11.67 17.92
N VAL A 72 23.73 -10.36 17.73
CA VAL A 72 24.03 -9.40 18.82
C VAL A 72 22.84 -9.11 19.74
N ASP A 73 21.60 -9.34 19.29
CA ASP A 73 20.39 -9.02 20.06
C ASP A 73 19.15 -9.81 19.58
N PRO A 74 19.12 -11.14 19.77
CA PRO A 74 18.01 -11.98 19.30
C PRO A 74 16.68 -11.66 19.99
N ARG A 75 16.70 -11.11 21.22
CA ARG A 75 15.47 -10.75 21.95
C ARG A 75 14.76 -9.55 21.34
N SER A 76 15.50 -8.60 20.74
CA SER A 76 14.91 -7.42 20.10
C SER A 76 14.12 -7.71 18.82
N VAL A 77 14.22 -8.93 18.28
CA VAL A 77 13.58 -9.38 17.04
C VAL A 77 12.71 -10.62 17.24
N LEU A 78 12.40 -10.98 18.49
CA LEU A 78 11.55 -12.14 18.76
C LEU A 78 10.16 -11.91 18.16
N GLY A 79 9.80 -12.68 17.13
CA GLY A 79 8.53 -12.56 16.42
C GLY A 79 8.46 -11.45 15.36
N ALA A 80 9.53 -10.67 15.14
CA ALA A 80 9.54 -9.49 14.27
C ALA A 80 10.88 -9.29 13.54
N GLY A 81 11.01 -8.21 12.77
CA GLY A 81 12.21 -7.87 12.02
C GLY A 81 12.38 -8.65 10.72
N ASP A 82 13.51 -8.44 10.05
CA ASP A 82 13.80 -9.07 8.77
C ASP A 82 15.28 -9.46 8.63
N VAL A 83 15.58 -10.25 7.60
CA VAL A 83 16.93 -10.69 7.24
C VAL A 83 17.77 -9.53 6.71
N LYS A 84 19.09 -9.61 6.93
CA LYS A 84 20.05 -8.53 6.66
C LYS A 84 20.00 -7.95 5.25
N TYR A 85 19.70 -8.78 4.25
CA TYR A 85 19.64 -8.40 2.84
C TYR A 85 18.25 -7.90 2.38
N HIS A 86 17.33 -7.63 3.30
CA HIS A 86 16.06 -6.94 3.05
C HIS A 86 16.03 -5.53 3.66
N MET A 87 16.93 -5.24 4.62
CA MET A 87 16.92 -3.96 5.32
C MET A 87 17.28 -2.82 4.37
N GLY A 88 16.44 -1.78 4.34
CA GLY A 88 16.73 -0.51 3.69
C GLY A 88 17.82 0.26 4.42
N ALA A 89 18.37 1.28 3.76
CA ALA A 89 19.43 2.11 4.30
C ALA A 89 19.34 3.56 3.83
N THR A 90 19.80 4.50 4.65
CA THR A 90 20.00 5.89 4.27
C THR A 90 21.46 6.29 4.42
N GLY A 91 21.92 7.15 3.53
CA GLY A 91 23.26 7.74 3.58
C GLY A 91 23.45 8.87 2.57
N GLU A 92 24.69 9.32 2.40
CA GLU A 92 25.04 10.47 1.56
C GLU A 92 26.17 10.09 0.61
N PHE A 93 25.97 10.33 -0.67
CA PHE A 93 26.99 10.26 -1.71
C PHE A 93 27.62 11.62 -1.90
N THR A 94 28.95 11.69 -1.91
CA THR A 94 29.70 12.91 -2.21
C THR A 94 30.37 12.75 -3.56
N THR A 95 30.01 13.62 -4.50
CA THR A 95 30.60 13.64 -5.85
C THR A 95 32.08 14.04 -5.80
N ARG A 96 32.78 13.79 -6.90
CA ARG A 96 34.17 14.24 -7.08
C ARG A 96 34.30 15.77 -7.05
N SER A 97 33.23 16.48 -7.38
CA SER A 97 33.11 17.94 -7.27
C SER A 97 32.70 18.44 -5.87
N GLY A 98 32.45 17.55 -4.91
CA GLY A 98 32.05 17.88 -3.53
C GLY A 98 30.55 18.15 -3.34
N LYS A 99 29.72 17.96 -4.38
CA LYS A 99 28.26 18.00 -4.24
C LYS A 99 27.79 16.78 -3.45
N LYS A 100 26.74 16.96 -2.68
CA LYS A 100 26.15 15.91 -1.84
C LYS A 100 24.78 15.50 -2.38
N LEU A 101 24.53 14.21 -2.41
CA LEU A 101 23.26 13.61 -2.83
C LEU A 101 22.86 12.55 -1.81
N ASN A 102 21.63 12.62 -1.31
CA ASN A 102 21.14 11.63 -0.35
C ASN A 102 20.78 10.33 -1.07
N ILE A 103 21.03 9.18 -0.44
CA ILE A 103 20.63 7.88 -0.98
C ILE A 103 19.67 7.21 -0.02
N HIS A 104 18.54 6.76 -0.56
CA HIS A 104 17.52 6.01 0.15
C HIS A 104 17.34 4.64 -0.50
N LEU A 105 17.96 3.61 0.08
CA LEU A 105 17.73 2.23 -0.29
C LEU A 105 16.46 1.70 0.40
N VAL A 106 15.48 1.27 -0.38
CA VAL A 106 14.18 0.81 0.12
C VAL A 106 14.26 -0.60 0.70
N SER A 107 13.57 -0.85 1.82
CA SER A 107 13.40 -2.20 2.37
C SER A 107 12.46 -3.02 1.48
N ASN A 108 12.74 -4.30 1.28
CA ASN A 108 11.96 -5.15 0.39
C ASN A 108 11.84 -6.59 0.89
N PRO A 109 10.76 -7.31 0.58
CA PRO A 109 10.67 -8.74 0.86
C PRO A 109 11.51 -9.54 -0.14
N SER A 110 11.58 -10.87 0.05
CA SER A 110 12.19 -11.78 -0.93
C SER A 110 11.41 -11.93 -2.24
N HIS A 111 10.17 -11.44 -2.31
CA HIS A 111 9.35 -11.48 -3.51
C HIS A 111 9.93 -10.47 -4.52
N LEU A 112 10.72 -10.97 -5.47
CA LEU A 112 11.51 -10.16 -6.38
C LEU A 112 10.61 -9.21 -7.20
N GLU A 113 11.15 -8.04 -7.55
CA GLU A 113 10.47 -6.95 -8.28
C GLU A 113 9.25 -6.32 -7.56
N SER A 114 8.79 -6.87 -6.43
CA SER A 114 7.65 -6.28 -5.69
C SER A 114 7.95 -4.92 -5.05
N VAL A 115 9.22 -4.52 -4.97
CA VAL A 115 9.67 -3.23 -4.44
C VAL A 115 9.65 -2.12 -5.49
N ASP A 116 9.71 -2.47 -6.78
CA ASP A 116 9.82 -1.52 -7.89
C ASP A 116 8.70 -0.47 -7.85
N PRO A 117 7.40 -0.84 -7.84
CA PRO A 117 6.34 0.17 -7.77
C PRO A 117 6.40 0.98 -6.46
N VAL A 118 6.88 0.40 -5.36
CA VAL A 118 7.06 1.10 -4.08
C VAL A 118 8.11 2.20 -4.19
N VAL A 119 9.21 1.97 -4.92
CA VAL A 119 10.24 2.99 -5.18
C VAL A 119 9.67 4.14 -6.00
N LEU A 120 8.89 3.85 -7.04
CA LEU A 120 8.26 4.88 -7.87
C LEU A 120 7.25 5.71 -7.08
N GLY A 121 6.41 5.07 -6.27
CA GLY A 121 5.45 5.75 -5.40
C GLY A 121 6.12 6.69 -4.39
N ARG A 122 7.20 6.21 -3.76
CA ARG A 122 8.03 7.02 -2.85
C ARG A 122 8.67 8.21 -3.56
N THR A 123 9.16 8.01 -4.78
CA THR A 123 9.76 9.05 -5.61
C THR A 123 8.73 10.12 -5.95
N ARG A 124 7.53 9.72 -6.39
CA ARG A 124 6.44 10.64 -6.68
C ARG A 124 5.98 11.44 -5.48
N ALA A 125 5.81 10.81 -4.32
CA ALA A 125 5.43 11.52 -3.10
C ALA A 125 6.38 12.68 -2.78
N LYS A 126 7.69 12.47 -2.97
CA LYS A 126 8.70 13.52 -2.78
C LYS A 126 8.64 14.60 -3.85
N GLN A 127 8.44 14.21 -5.12
CA GLN A 127 8.25 15.16 -6.21
C GLN A 127 7.02 16.06 -5.95
N THR A 128 5.89 15.47 -5.53
CA THR A 128 4.68 16.23 -5.21
C THR A 128 4.91 17.16 -4.01
N ARG A 129 5.52 16.66 -2.93
CA ARG A 129 5.80 17.45 -1.71
C ARG A 129 6.69 18.67 -1.99
N ASP A 130 7.69 18.51 -2.84
CA ASP A 130 8.66 19.55 -3.16
C ASP A 130 8.30 20.39 -4.39
N HIS A 131 7.11 20.16 -4.96
CA HIS A 131 6.65 20.75 -6.21
C HIS A 131 7.67 20.61 -7.35
N ASP A 132 8.36 19.46 -7.42
CA ASP A 132 9.34 19.13 -8.47
C ASP A 132 8.63 18.71 -9.76
N THR A 133 8.00 19.68 -10.43
CA THR A 133 7.30 19.47 -11.71
C THR A 133 8.27 19.10 -12.84
N SER A 134 9.53 19.51 -12.73
CA SER A 134 10.62 19.09 -13.63
C SER A 134 11.05 17.64 -13.44
N ARG A 135 10.75 17.03 -12.28
CA ARG A 135 11.10 15.66 -11.89
C ARG A 135 12.61 15.35 -11.96
N THR A 136 13.44 16.36 -11.75
CA THR A 136 14.90 16.24 -11.84
C THR A 136 15.56 16.07 -10.48
N LYS A 137 14.91 16.44 -9.37
CA LYS A 137 15.53 16.41 -8.03
C LYS A 137 15.63 15.00 -7.46
N TYR A 138 14.64 14.15 -7.78
CA TYR A 138 14.51 12.81 -7.26
C TYR A 138 14.74 11.78 -8.36
N LEU A 139 15.77 10.94 -8.20
CA LEU A 139 16.15 9.91 -9.17
C LEU A 139 15.78 8.51 -8.66
N PRO A 140 14.82 7.81 -9.29
CA PRO A 140 14.60 6.39 -9.04
C PRO A 140 15.64 5.54 -9.79
N ILE A 141 16.22 4.57 -9.07
CA ILE A 141 17.15 3.56 -9.61
C ILE A 141 16.66 2.17 -9.15
N GLU A 142 16.45 1.26 -10.07
CA GLU A 142 15.96 -0.09 -9.76
C GLU A 142 16.96 -1.15 -10.22
N LEU A 143 17.32 -2.06 -9.32
CA LEU A 143 18.31 -3.11 -9.54
C LEU A 143 17.66 -4.48 -9.52
N HIS A 144 17.75 -5.16 -10.65
CA HIS A 144 17.03 -6.39 -10.91
C HIS A 144 17.97 -7.58 -11.07
N GLY A 145 17.45 -8.80 -10.90
CA GLY A 145 18.13 -10.01 -11.39
C GLY A 145 17.61 -10.37 -12.78
N ASP A 146 18.44 -10.94 -13.66
CA ASP A 146 18.06 -11.30 -15.03
C ASP A 146 16.80 -12.16 -15.10
N ALA A 147 16.75 -13.23 -14.29
CA ALA A 147 15.60 -14.14 -14.22
C ALA A 147 14.31 -13.44 -13.76
N ALA A 148 14.42 -12.57 -12.76
CA ALA A 148 13.26 -11.91 -12.17
C ALA A 148 12.76 -10.75 -13.04
N PHE A 149 13.67 -9.99 -13.65
CA PHE A 149 13.35 -8.97 -14.64
C PHE A 149 12.53 -9.56 -15.80
N ALA A 150 12.94 -10.72 -16.32
CA ALA A 150 12.23 -11.35 -17.43
C ALA A 150 10.91 -12.03 -17.01
N GLY A 151 10.78 -12.45 -15.76
CA GLY A 151 9.74 -13.41 -15.33
C GLY A 151 8.65 -12.85 -14.40
N GLN A 152 8.88 -11.75 -13.69
CA GLN A 152 7.90 -11.21 -12.75
C GLN A 152 6.93 -10.24 -13.43
N GLY A 153 5.64 -10.56 -13.42
CA GLY A 153 4.59 -9.73 -14.03
C GLY A 153 4.48 -8.32 -13.44
N ILE A 154 4.75 -8.16 -12.14
CA ILE A 154 4.66 -6.86 -11.45
C ILE A 154 5.67 -5.83 -11.99
N LEU A 155 6.86 -6.27 -12.45
CA LEU A 155 7.79 -5.37 -13.12
C LEU A 155 7.22 -4.88 -14.44
N ALA A 156 6.63 -5.79 -15.23
CA ALA A 156 6.01 -5.41 -16.49
C ALA A 156 4.88 -4.40 -16.25
N GLU A 157 4.04 -4.61 -15.24
CA GLU A 157 3.02 -3.65 -14.81
C GLU A 157 3.64 -2.31 -14.39
N THR A 158 4.75 -2.33 -13.65
CA THR A 158 5.47 -1.12 -13.19
C THR A 158 6.04 -0.31 -14.35
N LEU A 159 6.65 -0.97 -15.35
CA LEU A 159 7.06 -0.32 -16.60
C LEU A 159 5.87 0.35 -17.31
N ASN A 160 4.67 -0.24 -17.24
CA ASN A 160 3.48 0.38 -17.82
C ASN A 160 3.02 1.66 -17.09
N LEU A 161 3.52 1.92 -15.87
CA LEU A 161 3.26 3.16 -15.16
C LEU A 161 4.08 4.33 -15.73
N ALA A 162 5.19 4.04 -16.43
CA ALA A 162 6.02 5.06 -17.06
C ALA A 162 5.21 5.87 -18.08
N GLY A 163 5.27 7.20 -17.97
CA GLY A 163 4.56 8.14 -18.85
C GLY A 163 3.06 8.29 -18.59
N LEU A 164 2.47 7.54 -17.66
CA LEU A 164 1.10 7.80 -17.21
C LEU A 164 1.10 8.96 -16.22
N GLU A 165 0.30 10.00 -16.46
CA GLU A 165 0.32 11.25 -15.67
C GLU A 165 0.29 11.03 -14.15
N ALA A 166 -0.58 10.11 -13.70
CA ALA A 166 -0.79 9.80 -12.29
C ALA A 166 0.41 9.13 -11.60
N TYR A 167 1.33 8.55 -12.37
CA TYR A 167 2.41 7.69 -11.89
C TYR A 167 3.80 8.13 -12.33
N ASP A 168 3.89 8.98 -13.35
CA ASP A 168 5.14 9.39 -13.97
C ASP A 168 6.07 10.13 -12.99
N VAL A 169 7.30 9.63 -12.91
CA VAL A 169 8.40 10.10 -12.06
C VAL A 169 9.57 10.66 -12.87
N GLY A 170 9.41 10.85 -14.19
CA GLY A 170 10.43 11.47 -15.06
C GLY A 170 11.54 10.50 -15.45
N GLY A 171 11.22 9.21 -15.57
CA GLY A 171 12.15 8.17 -15.99
C GLY A 171 12.92 7.51 -14.84
N THR A 172 13.02 6.18 -14.91
CA THR A 172 13.78 5.31 -13.99
C THR A 172 15.02 4.73 -14.68
N ILE A 173 16.13 4.66 -13.95
CA ILE A 173 17.33 3.94 -14.41
C ILE A 173 17.26 2.50 -13.90
N HIS A 174 16.96 1.57 -14.80
CA HIS A 174 16.92 0.14 -14.50
C HIS A 174 18.29 -0.50 -14.76
N ILE A 175 18.81 -1.25 -13.80
CA ILE A 175 20.09 -1.97 -13.91
C ILE A 175 19.84 -3.45 -13.67
N ILE A 176 20.04 -4.27 -14.69
CA ILE A 176 19.94 -5.73 -14.59
C ILE A 176 21.30 -6.28 -14.18
N CYS A 177 21.38 -6.88 -13.00
CA CYS A 177 22.52 -7.65 -12.51
C CYS A 177 22.57 -9.03 -13.19
N ASN A 178 22.85 -9.04 -14.49
CA ASN A 178 22.71 -10.20 -15.34
C ASN A 178 23.91 -11.15 -15.20
N ASN A 179 23.75 -12.15 -14.35
CA ASN A 179 24.75 -13.21 -14.13
C ASN A 179 24.47 -14.47 -14.95
N LEU A 180 23.49 -14.41 -15.88
CA LEU A 180 23.09 -15.49 -16.79
C LEU A 180 22.61 -16.75 -16.07
N ILE A 181 22.05 -16.64 -14.86
CA ILE A 181 21.52 -17.79 -14.11
C ILE A 181 20.52 -17.40 -12.99
N GLY A 182 19.30 -17.94 -13.09
CA GLY A 182 18.27 -17.83 -12.06
C GLY A 182 18.27 -19.03 -11.13
N PHE A 183 18.86 -18.91 -9.95
CA PHE A 183 19.10 -20.05 -9.03
C PHE A 183 19.95 -21.15 -9.73
N THR A 184 19.31 -22.20 -10.26
CA THR A 184 19.89 -23.31 -11.04
C THR A 184 19.39 -23.32 -12.50
N THR A 185 18.55 -22.37 -12.88
CA THR A 185 17.89 -22.32 -14.19
C THR A 185 18.71 -21.46 -15.16
N SER A 186 18.99 -21.99 -16.35
CA SER A 186 19.76 -21.30 -17.38
C SER A 186 18.89 -20.35 -18.22
N PRO A 187 19.46 -19.34 -18.92
CA PRO A 187 18.67 -18.31 -19.62
C PRO A 187 17.65 -18.86 -20.61
N LYS A 188 18.01 -19.92 -21.35
CA LYS A 188 17.12 -20.62 -22.31
C LYS A 188 15.85 -21.21 -21.68
N ASP A 189 15.86 -21.43 -20.37
CA ASP A 189 14.74 -22.00 -19.60
C ASP A 189 14.04 -20.91 -18.76
N LEU A 190 14.57 -19.67 -18.75
CA LEU A 190 14.00 -18.52 -18.03
C LEU A 190 13.08 -17.67 -18.91
N HIS A 191 13.49 -17.43 -20.15
CA HIS A 191 12.74 -16.60 -21.09
C HIS A 191 12.96 -17.04 -22.54
N PRO A 192 11.96 -16.87 -23.43
CA PRO A 192 12.07 -17.29 -24.83
C PRO A 192 12.84 -16.28 -25.70
N THR A 193 13.15 -15.09 -25.18
CA THR A 193 13.80 -13.99 -25.89
C THR A 193 15.33 -14.08 -25.79
N ARG A 194 16.05 -13.31 -26.62
CA ARG A 194 17.52 -13.30 -26.61
C ARG A 194 18.05 -12.66 -25.33
N PHE A 195 17.43 -11.58 -24.87
CA PHE A 195 17.86 -10.86 -23.67
C PHE A 195 16.76 -10.84 -22.62
N ALA A 196 17.16 -10.90 -21.36
CA ALA A 196 16.25 -10.72 -20.23
C ALA A 196 15.58 -9.34 -20.28
N SER A 197 16.29 -8.32 -20.77
CA SER A 197 15.78 -6.97 -20.95
C SER A 197 14.68 -6.83 -22.00
N ASP A 198 14.39 -7.85 -22.82
CA ASP A 198 13.43 -7.73 -23.92
C ASP A 198 11.99 -7.46 -23.44
N VAL A 199 11.65 -7.73 -22.17
CA VAL A 199 10.38 -7.30 -21.55
C VAL A 199 10.20 -5.78 -21.56
N SER A 200 11.29 -5.02 -21.51
CA SER A 200 11.27 -3.55 -21.52
C SER A 200 10.88 -2.96 -22.87
N ARG A 201 10.93 -3.74 -23.96
CA ARG A 201 10.55 -3.31 -25.31
C ARG A 201 9.05 -3.00 -25.47
N ARG A 202 8.25 -3.22 -24.43
CA ARG A 202 6.89 -2.69 -24.35
C ARG A 202 6.87 -1.15 -24.31
N LEU A 203 7.99 -0.53 -23.92
CA LEU A 203 8.21 0.91 -23.98
C LEU A 203 9.23 1.24 -25.08
N PRO A 204 9.14 2.42 -25.70
CA PRO A 204 10.12 2.89 -26.68
C PRO A 204 11.38 3.46 -26.00
N ILE A 205 12.06 2.65 -25.18
CA ILE A 205 13.21 3.06 -24.36
C ILE A 205 14.52 2.36 -24.77
N PRO A 206 15.69 2.98 -24.56
CA PRO A 206 16.97 2.37 -24.89
C PRO A 206 17.35 1.28 -23.89
N VAL A 207 18.03 0.26 -24.42
CA VAL A 207 18.66 -0.81 -23.66
C VAL A 207 20.15 -0.84 -23.99
N PHE A 208 21.00 -0.66 -22.99
CA PHE A 208 22.45 -0.76 -23.11
C PHE A 208 22.93 -2.09 -22.53
N HIS A 209 23.42 -2.98 -23.39
CA HIS A 209 24.10 -4.20 -22.95
C HIS A 209 25.59 -3.91 -22.77
N VAL A 210 26.15 -4.23 -21.60
CA VAL A 210 27.55 -3.95 -21.28
C VAL A 210 28.20 -5.11 -20.55
N ASN A 211 29.44 -5.42 -20.92
CA ASN A 211 30.23 -6.45 -20.26
C ASN A 211 30.69 -5.94 -18.88
N ALA A 212 30.30 -6.62 -17.81
CA ALA A 212 30.65 -6.27 -16.44
C ALA A 212 32.16 -6.37 -16.14
N GLU A 213 32.92 -7.02 -17.02
CA GLU A 213 34.38 -7.16 -16.95
C GLU A 213 35.13 -6.00 -17.61
N ASP A 214 34.45 -5.04 -18.24
CA ASP A 214 35.05 -3.83 -18.85
C ASP A 214 34.58 -2.57 -18.07
N PRO A 215 35.28 -2.18 -16.99
CA PRO A 215 34.87 -1.04 -16.16
C PRO A 215 34.79 0.29 -16.92
N GLU A 216 35.60 0.50 -17.95
CA GLU A 216 35.59 1.74 -18.74
C GLU A 216 34.33 1.83 -19.61
N ALA A 217 33.95 0.73 -20.26
CA ALA A 217 32.68 0.65 -20.99
C ALA A 217 31.49 0.80 -20.04
N VAL A 218 31.55 0.19 -18.86
CA VAL A 218 30.51 0.32 -17.82
C VAL A 218 30.32 1.79 -17.39
N ILE A 219 31.41 2.52 -17.11
CA ILE A 219 31.36 3.94 -16.77
C ILE A 219 30.80 4.78 -17.93
N ARG A 220 31.15 4.46 -19.17
CA ARG A 220 30.61 5.15 -20.35
C ARG A 220 29.11 4.93 -20.50
N VAL A 221 28.63 3.70 -20.30
CA VAL A 221 27.20 3.37 -20.35
C VAL A 221 26.44 4.00 -19.19
N ALA A 222 27.01 4.03 -17.99
CA ALA A 222 26.45 4.72 -16.83
C ALA A 222 26.18 6.20 -17.12
N ASN A 223 27.19 6.89 -17.70
CA ASN A 223 27.05 8.26 -18.16
C ASN A 223 25.91 8.42 -19.18
N MET A 224 25.90 7.60 -20.23
CA MET A 224 24.89 7.67 -21.28
C MET A 224 23.47 7.43 -20.75
N ALA A 225 23.30 6.46 -19.85
CA ALA A 225 22.00 6.15 -19.25
C ALA A 225 21.50 7.30 -18.38
N ALA A 226 22.35 7.83 -17.49
CA ALA A 226 21.97 8.97 -16.65
C ALA A 226 21.65 10.22 -17.50
N GLU A 227 22.51 10.56 -18.46
CA GLU A 227 22.28 11.67 -19.40
C GLU A 227 20.98 11.50 -20.19
N TYR A 228 20.69 10.29 -20.69
CA TYR A 228 19.44 9.99 -21.39
C TYR A 228 18.23 10.27 -20.49
N ARG A 229 18.23 9.73 -19.26
CA ARG A 229 17.12 9.94 -18.31
C ARG A 229 16.87 11.42 -18.07
N TYR A 230 17.91 12.22 -17.82
CA TYR A 230 17.75 13.67 -17.59
C TYR A 230 17.39 14.46 -18.84
N LYS A 231 17.80 14.01 -20.02
CA LYS A 231 17.52 14.69 -21.29
C LYS A 231 16.08 14.44 -21.76
N PHE A 232 15.56 13.23 -21.55
CA PHE A 232 14.31 12.77 -22.14
C PHE A 232 13.21 12.45 -21.12
N SER A 233 13.52 12.51 -19.81
CA SER A 233 12.57 12.20 -18.73
C SER A 233 11.88 10.83 -18.92
N SER A 234 12.66 9.83 -19.33
CA SER A 234 12.18 8.52 -19.76
C SER A 234 13.06 7.42 -19.17
N ASP A 235 12.46 6.24 -18.97
CA ASP A 235 13.16 5.06 -18.47
C ASP A 235 14.31 4.66 -19.38
N VAL A 236 15.32 4.02 -18.81
CA VAL A 236 16.47 3.46 -19.52
C VAL A 236 16.93 2.18 -18.83
N VAL A 237 17.29 1.17 -19.63
CA VAL A 237 17.77 -0.12 -19.13
C VAL A 237 19.26 -0.27 -19.40
N VAL A 238 20.00 -0.65 -18.36
CA VAL A 238 21.39 -1.11 -18.44
C VAL A 238 21.43 -2.60 -18.08
N ASP A 239 21.72 -3.44 -19.06
CA ASP A 239 21.94 -4.87 -18.90
C ASP A 239 23.44 -5.12 -18.64
N LEU A 240 23.81 -5.24 -17.35
CA LEU A 240 25.17 -5.47 -16.89
C LEU A 240 25.46 -6.97 -16.89
N ILE A 241 26.13 -7.46 -17.94
CA ILE A 241 26.31 -8.88 -18.21
C ILE A 241 27.64 -9.37 -17.64
N GLY A 242 27.58 -10.32 -16.72
CA GLY A 242 28.74 -10.96 -16.12
C GLY A 242 28.43 -12.40 -15.73
N PHE A 243 28.85 -12.79 -14.52
CA PHE A 243 28.63 -14.14 -14.01
C PHE A 243 28.44 -14.13 -12.49
N ARG A 244 28.08 -15.29 -11.91
CA ARG A 244 27.98 -15.49 -10.46
C ARG A 244 29.10 -16.40 -9.99
N ARG A 245 30.04 -15.88 -9.21
CA ARG A 245 31.22 -16.62 -8.73
C ARG A 245 30.87 -17.88 -7.94
N HIS A 246 29.90 -17.78 -7.05
CA HIS A 246 29.46 -18.85 -6.15
C HIS A 246 28.11 -19.43 -6.60
N GLY A 247 27.57 -20.42 -5.86
CA GLY A 247 26.19 -20.87 -6.02
C GLY A 247 25.15 -19.76 -5.82
N HIS A 248 23.86 -20.08 -5.85
CA HIS A 248 22.83 -19.04 -5.66
C HIS A 248 23.02 -18.28 -4.36
N SER A 249 23.35 -19.05 -3.31
CA SER A 249 23.96 -18.59 -2.07
C SER A 249 25.29 -19.32 -1.86
N GLU A 250 26.09 -18.88 -0.90
CA GLU A 250 27.45 -19.42 -0.70
C GLU A 250 27.50 -20.78 -0.01
N VAL A 251 26.34 -21.37 0.27
CA VAL A 251 26.17 -22.75 0.76
C VAL A 251 25.62 -23.70 -0.30
N ASP A 252 25.30 -23.19 -1.49
CA ASP A 252 24.77 -23.94 -2.61
C ASP A 252 25.93 -24.40 -3.52
N ASP A 253 25.91 -25.65 -3.96
CA ASP A 253 26.90 -26.18 -4.91
C ASP A 253 26.34 -26.12 -6.34
N PRO A 254 26.78 -25.13 -7.15
CA PRO A 254 26.25 -24.96 -8.48
C PRO A 254 26.80 -25.97 -9.50
N THR A 255 27.85 -26.74 -9.15
CA THR A 255 28.44 -27.72 -10.07
C THR A 255 27.50 -28.90 -10.33
N ILE A 256 26.51 -29.11 -9.46
CA ILE A 256 25.47 -30.13 -9.60
C ILE A 256 24.63 -29.90 -10.87
N THR A 257 24.35 -28.64 -11.22
CA THR A 257 23.47 -28.28 -12.34
C THR A 257 24.18 -27.51 -13.45
N GLN A 258 25.28 -26.81 -13.16
CA GLN A 258 26.09 -26.05 -14.13
C GLN A 258 27.59 -26.40 -14.10
N PRO A 259 27.99 -27.68 -14.22
CA PRO A 259 29.38 -28.10 -14.00
C PRO A 259 30.38 -27.47 -14.98
N LYS A 260 30.02 -27.35 -16.27
CA LYS A 260 30.92 -26.78 -17.29
C LYS A 260 31.10 -25.26 -17.11
N LEU A 261 30.01 -24.55 -16.82
CA LEU A 261 30.04 -23.11 -16.57
C LEU A 261 30.89 -22.80 -15.33
N TYR A 262 30.64 -23.49 -14.23
CA TYR A 262 31.38 -23.25 -13.00
C TYR A 262 32.83 -23.72 -13.06
N LYS A 263 33.17 -24.72 -13.89
CA LYS A 263 34.57 -25.01 -14.22
C LYS A 263 35.26 -23.81 -14.87
N ALA A 264 34.61 -23.14 -15.82
CA ALA A 264 35.16 -21.95 -16.47
C ALA A 264 35.25 -20.77 -15.49
N ILE A 265 34.19 -20.52 -14.71
CA ILE A 265 34.18 -19.47 -13.69
C ILE A 265 35.33 -19.69 -12.69
N ASN A 266 35.50 -20.89 -12.15
CA ASN A 266 36.56 -21.19 -11.17
C ASN A 266 37.98 -20.96 -11.70
N GLN A 267 38.19 -21.04 -13.01
CA GLN A 267 39.47 -20.74 -13.67
C GLN A 267 39.64 -19.26 -14.00
N HIS A 268 38.56 -18.48 -13.92
CA HIS A 268 38.55 -17.06 -14.24
C HIS A 268 38.97 -16.22 -13.02
N PRO A 269 40.01 -15.36 -13.10
CA PRO A 269 40.45 -14.55 -11.96
C PRO A 269 39.40 -13.54 -11.46
N PRO A 270 39.57 -12.99 -10.24
CA PRO A 270 38.77 -11.85 -9.78
C PRO A 270 38.85 -10.65 -10.74
N LEU A 271 37.73 -9.95 -10.93
CA LEU A 271 37.64 -8.87 -11.94
C LEU A 271 38.61 -7.72 -11.69
N TRP A 272 38.89 -7.37 -10.42
CA TRP A 272 39.85 -6.32 -10.08
C TRP A 272 41.29 -6.72 -10.44
N GLU A 273 41.64 -8.01 -10.37
CA GLU A 273 42.96 -8.51 -10.80
C GLU A 273 43.10 -8.46 -12.32
N LEU A 274 42.03 -8.80 -13.05
CA LEU A 274 42.00 -8.71 -14.51
C LEU A 274 42.20 -7.27 -14.97
N TYR A 275 41.44 -6.34 -14.38
CA TYR A 275 41.56 -4.92 -14.70
C TYR A 275 42.94 -4.36 -14.36
N ALA A 276 43.49 -4.68 -13.19
CA ALA A 276 44.84 -4.26 -12.81
C ALA A 276 45.90 -4.81 -13.78
N ARG A 277 45.79 -6.08 -14.19
CA ARG A 277 46.70 -6.70 -15.17
C ARG A 277 46.61 -6.01 -16.52
N GLU A 278 45.40 -5.75 -17.02
CA GLU A 278 45.18 -5.07 -18.29
C GLU A 278 45.80 -3.67 -18.28
N LYS A 279 45.57 -2.90 -17.21
CA LYS A 279 46.08 -1.54 -17.05
C LYS A 279 47.53 -1.47 -16.54
N LYS A 280 48.17 -2.62 -16.31
CA LYS A 280 49.55 -2.73 -15.78
C LYS A 280 49.73 -1.97 -14.46
N LEU A 281 48.72 -2.05 -13.58
CA LEU A 281 48.71 -1.49 -12.24
C LEU A 281 49.16 -2.54 -11.22
N ASP A 282 49.83 -2.11 -10.15
CA ASP A 282 50.09 -2.95 -8.98
C ASP A 282 49.00 -2.72 -7.91
N PRO A 283 48.09 -3.69 -7.70
CA PRO A 283 46.99 -3.54 -6.74
C PRO A 283 47.40 -3.86 -5.30
N ALA A 284 48.63 -4.34 -5.04
CA ALA A 284 49.01 -4.94 -3.75
C ALA A 284 48.80 -3.99 -2.56
N SER A 285 49.20 -2.73 -2.70
CA SER A 285 49.04 -1.71 -1.66
C SER A 285 47.58 -1.43 -1.33
N ILE A 286 46.74 -1.27 -2.36
CA ILE A 286 45.29 -1.00 -2.22
C ILE A 286 44.59 -2.21 -1.58
N VAL A 287 44.93 -3.43 -2.03
CA VAL A 287 44.34 -4.66 -1.49
C VAL A 287 44.66 -4.82 -0.01
N GLU A 288 45.92 -4.63 0.39
CA GLU A 288 46.31 -4.73 1.79
C GLU A 288 45.66 -3.63 2.65
N GLN A 289 45.53 -2.40 2.13
CA GLN A 289 44.82 -1.33 2.81
C GLN A 289 43.35 -1.68 3.05
N VAL A 290 42.59 -2.00 2.00
CA VAL A 290 41.14 -2.32 2.09
C VAL A 290 40.91 -3.51 3.01
N LYS A 291 41.79 -4.52 2.95
CA LYS A 291 41.71 -5.69 3.83
C LYS A 291 41.94 -5.32 5.29
N ALA A 292 42.92 -4.49 5.60
CA ALA A 292 43.17 -4.01 6.95
C ALA A 292 41.99 -3.19 7.49
N GLU A 293 41.45 -2.28 6.69
CA GLU A 293 40.27 -1.46 7.06
C GLU A 293 39.05 -2.33 7.38
N LEU A 294 38.73 -3.30 6.52
CA LEU A 294 37.60 -4.21 6.73
C LEU A 294 37.81 -5.14 7.93
N GLN A 295 39.04 -5.60 8.18
CA GLN A 295 39.36 -6.39 9.36
C GLN A 295 39.20 -5.58 10.65
N GLN A 296 39.63 -4.32 10.67
CA GLN A 296 39.41 -3.43 11.81
C GLN A 296 37.91 -3.17 12.03
N ALA A 297 37.17 -2.87 10.96
CA ALA A 297 35.73 -2.69 11.03
C ALA A 297 35.01 -3.94 11.54
N GLN A 298 35.46 -5.13 11.13
CA GLN A 298 34.93 -6.39 11.67
C GLN A 298 35.17 -6.53 13.18
N GLN A 299 36.37 -6.18 13.69
CA GLN A 299 36.61 -6.22 15.14
C GLN A 299 35.72 -5.22 15.89
N ARG A 300 35.51 -4.02 15.33
CA ARG A 300 34.54 -3.05 15.87
C ARG A 300 33.12 -3.62 15.87
N GLY A 301 32.70 -4.26 14.77
CA GLY A 301 31.38 -4.89 14.64
C GLY A 301 31.06 -5.90 15.75
N LYS A 302 32.04 -6.69 16.18
CA LYS A 302 31.89 -7.64 17.31
C LYS A 302 31.63 -6.99 18.66
N THR A 303 31.98 -5.72 18.81
CA THR A 303 31.75 -4.98 20.06
C THR A 303 30.36 -4.34 20.12
N ILE A 304 29.63 -4.33 18.98
CA ILE A 304 28.28 -3.79 18.90
C ILE A 304 27.32 -4.77 19.60
N LYS A 305 26.56 -4.26 20.57
CA LYS A 305 25.64 -5.06 21.40
C LYS A 305 24.15 -4.90 21.06
N LYS A 306 23.83 -4.02 20.11
CA LYS A 306 22.47 -3.73 19.67
C LYS A 306 22.41 -3.90 18.15
N LYS A 307 21.29 -4.41 17.63
CA LYS A 307 21.11 -4.51 16.18
C LYS A 307 21.19 -3.11 15.54
N PRO A 308 22.10 -2.88 14.57
CA PRO A 308 22.20 -1.59 13.90
C PRO A 308 20.92 -1.24 13.14
N VAL A 309 20.57 0.05 13.14
CA VAL A 309 19.48 0.60 12.33
C VAL A 309 20.10 1.33 11.16
N PHE A 310 19.88 0.80 9.94
CA PHE A 310 20.55 1.28 8.74
C PHE A 310 19.90 2.50 8.08
N TYR A 311 18.74 2.91 8.55
CA TYR A 311 17.95 3.98 7.95
C TYR A 311 17.56 5.03 8.99
N GLU A 312 17.29 6.23 8.52
CA GLU A 312 16.67 7.29 9.28
C GLU A 312 15.29 7.59 8.68
N LEU A 313 14.27 7.68 9.54
CA LEU A 313 12.97 8.16 9.08
C LEU A 313 13.08 9.66 8.77
N PRO A 314 12.57 10.12 7.63
CA PRO A 314 12.52 11.54 7.32
C PRO A 314 11.71 12.33 8.36
N LYS A 315 12.09 13.58 8.62
CA LYS A 315 11.50 14.46 9.66
C LYS A 315 9.97 14.60 9.61
N TYR A 316 9.35 14.43 8.45
CA TYR A 316 7.88 14.45 8.36
C TYR A 316 7.21 13.30 9.13
N TRP A 317 7.95 12.27 9.53
CA TRP A 317 7.49 11.20 10.41
C TRP A 317 7.50 11.56 11.90
N ASP A 318 8.18 12.63 12.34
CA ASP A 318 8.38 12.98 13.76
C ASP A 318 7.05 13.15 14.53
N LYS A 319 6.00 13.58 13.84
CA LYS A 319 4.67 13.78 14.43
C LYS A 319 3.81 12.53 14.45
N PHE A 320 4.21 11.44 13.82
CA PHE A 320 3.42 10.21 13.70
C PHE A 320 3.94 9.11 14.61
N VAL A 321 3.07 8.17 14.95
CA VAL A 321 3.40 7.03 15.80
C VAL A 321 2.85 5.74 15.21
N GLY A 322 3.59 4.66 15.39
CA GLY A 322 3.14 3.29 15.14
C GLY A 322 2.81 2.56 16.44
N GLY A 323 2.92 1.23 16.41
CA GLY A 323 2.68 0.30 17.50
C GLY A 323 1.20 0.08 17.79
N ASN A 324 0.92 -0.50 18.96
CA ASN A 324 -0.44 -0.80 19.40
C ASN A 324 -1.30 0.44 19.51
N TYR A 325 -2.59 0.28 19.20
CA TYR A 325 -3.61 1.30 19.36
C TYR A 325 -3.72 1.73 20.82
N LYS A 326 -3.94 3.03 21.02
CA LYS A 326 -4.24 3.60 22.33
C LYS A 326 -5.38 4.62 22.23
N PRO A 327 -6.28 4.71 23.23
CA PRO A 327 -7.42 5.62 23.19
C PRO A 327 -7.06 7.10 22.97
N GLU A 328 -5.88 7.55 23.42
CA GLU A 328 -5.41 8.92 23.21
C GLU A 328 -5.11 9.28 21.75
N TYR A 329 -5.04 8.29 20.86
CA TYR A 329 -4.85 8.52 19.43
C TYR A 329 -6.12 8.97 18.72
N GLU A 330 -7.30 8.82 19.35
CA GLU A 330 -8.57 9.23 18.77
C GLU A 330 -8.70 10.75 18.66
N VAL A 331 -9.26 11.21 17.54
CA VAL A 331 -9.37 12.63 17.18
C VAL A 331 -10.82 13.04 16.91
N ARG A 332 -11.13 14.33 17.08
CA ARG A 332 -12.41 14.88 16.63
C ARG A 332 -12.46 14.87 15.11
N THR A 333 -13.48 14.23 14.55
CA THR A 333 -13.68 14.14 13.10
C THR A 333 -14.93 14.89 12.62
N GLY A 334 -15.81 15.33 13.52
CA GLY A 334 -16.95 16.16 13.19
C GLY A 334 -16.57 17.51 12.57
N VAL A 335 -17.43 18.02 11.70
CA VAL A 335 -17.29 19.33 11.05
C VAL A 335 -18.57 20.13 11.33
N ASP A 336 -18.42 21.43 11.61
CA ASP A 336 -19.55 22.28 11.96
C ASP A 336 -20.51 22.46 10.77
N ALA A 337 -21.81 22.59 11.02
CA ALA A 337 -22.83 22.62 9.96
C ALA A 337 -22.65 23.77 8.95
N ALA A 338 -22.21 24.94 9.42
CA ALA A 338 -21.91 26.09 8.55
C ALA A 338 -20.75 25.77 7.58
N GLU A 339 -19.74 25.04 8.06
CA GLU A 339 -18.60 24.63 7.26
C GLU A 339 -19.00 23.56 6.22
N LEU A 340 -19.81 22.57 6.63
CA LEU A 340 -20.39 21.59 5.70
C LEU A 340 -21.21 22.25 4.60
N THR A 341 -21.95 23.31 4.93
CA THR A 341 -22.73 24.09 3.97
C THR A 341 -21.82 24.83 2.98
N ALA A 342 -20.77 25.49 3.46
CA ALA A 342 -19.81 26.19 2.61
C ALA A 342 -19.09 25.23 1.64
N ILE A 343 -18.62 24.08 2.15
CA ILE A 343 -18.00 23.03 1.32
C ILE A 343 -19.01 22.53 0.27
N THR A 344 -20.26 22.29 0.67
CA THR A 344 -21.31 21.85 -0.26
C THR A 344 -21.50 22.83 -1.41
N GLN A 345 -21.55 24.14 -1.12
CA GLN A 345 -21.72 25.16 -2.16
C GLN A 345 -20.59 25.08 -3.19
N ALA A 346 -19.34 24.95 -2.75
CA ALA A 346 -18.21 24.79 -3.66
C ALA A 346 -18.28 23.48 -4.46
N LEU A 347 -18.59 22.36 -3.81
CA LEU A 347 -18.66 21.04 -4.44
C LEU A 347 -19.77 20.90 -5.48
N THR A 348 -20.80 21.73 -5.38
CA THR A 348 -22.00 21.66 -6.24
C THR A 348 -22.06 22.78 -7.28
N SER A 349 -21.07 23.67 -7.28
CA SER A 349 -20.93 24.75 -8.25
C SER A 349 -19.97 24.37 -9.36
N VAL A 350 -20.26 24.82 -10.57
CA VAL A 350 -19.40 24.71 -11.76
C VAL A 350 -19.21 26.09 -12.38
N PRO A 351 -18.13 26.33 -13.15
CA PRO A 351 -17.95 27.57 -13.90
C PRO A 351 -19.14 27.89 -14.80
N ALA A 352 -19.38 29.17 -15.09
CA ALA A 352 -20.55 29.60 -15.86
C ALA A 352 -20.55 29.07 -17.30
N GLU A 353 -19.36 28.87 -17.85
CA GLU A 353 -19.08 28.32 -19.18
C GLU A 353 -19.07 26.79 -19.21
N PHE A 354 -19.10 26.12 -18.06
CA PHE A 354 -19.06 24.66 -17.98
C PHE A 354 -20.44 24.07 -18.25
N THR A 355 -20.52 23.14 -19.22
CA THR A 355 -21.75 22.47 -19.61
C THR A 355 -21.79 21.05 -19.03
N PRO A 356 -22.40 20.83 -17.84
CA PRO A 356 -22.50 19.50 -17.27
C PRO A 356 -23.50 18.64 -18.05
N HIS A 357 -23.21 17.35 -18.18
CA HIS A 357 -24.19 16.38 -18.64
C HIS A 357 -25.49 16.46 -17.79
N PRO A 358 -26.71 16.36 -18.36
CA PRO A 358 -27.96 16.57 -17.62
C PRO A 358 -28.13 15.72 -16.34
N LYS A 359 -27.66 14.47 -16.36
CA LYS A 359 -27.65 13.60 -15.16
C LYS A 359 -26.70 14.10 -14.07
N ILE A 360 -25.58 14.72 -14.45
CA ILE A 360 -24.62 15.30 -13.51
C ILE A 360 -25.18 16.58 -12.92
N LYS A 361 -25.79 17.44 -13.73
CA LYS A 361 -26.50 18.63 -13.21
C LYS A 361 -27.51 18.25 -12.12
N ARG A 362 -28.36 17.24 -12.39
CA ARG A 362 -29.31 16.71 -11.40
C ARG A 362 -28.62 16.15 -10.15
N LEU A 363 -27.50 15.45 -10.31
CA LEU A 363 -26.72 14.97 -9.16
C LEU A 363 -26.21 16.13 -8.30
N LEU A 364 -25.68 17.20 -8.90
CA LEU A 364 -25.20 18.38 -8.18
C LEU A 364 -26.35 19.09 -7.43
N GLU A 365 -27.53 19.19 -8.06
CA GLU A 365 -28.75 19.72 -7.41
C GLU A 365 -29.18 18.86 -6.21
N GLU A 366 -29.11 17.53 -6.34
CA GLU A 366 -29.41 16.62 -5.22
C GLU A 366 -28.38 16.74 -4.09
N ARG A 367 -27.08 16.85 -4.42
CA ARG A 367 -26.01 17.08 -3.44
C ARG A 367 -26.14 18.42 -2.73
N ALA A 368 -26.58 19.47 -3.43
CA ALA A 368 -26.85 20.77 -2.81
C ALA A 368 -27.97 20.67 -1.77
N ARG A 369 -29.04 19.92 -2.10
CA ARG A 369 -30.10 19.62 -1.14
C ARG A 369 -29.60 18.81 0.05
N MET A 370 -28.71 17.85 -0.16
CA MET A 370 -28.10 17.07 0.93
C MET A 370 -27.33 17.96 1.91
N GLY A 371 -26.42 18.79 1.40
CA GLY A 371 -25.60 19.65 2.27
C GLY A 371 -26.36 20.83 2.89
N SER A 372 -27.54 21.18 2.37
CA SER A 372 -28.48 22.11 3.03
C SER A 372 -29.35 21.45 4.12
N GLY A 373 -29.27 20.12 4.28
CA GLY A 373 -30.12 19.36 5.20
C GLY A 373 -31.54 19.07 4.67
N ALA A 374 -31.88 19.46 3.45
CA ALA A 374 -33.18 19.19 2.82
C ALA A 374 -33.35 17.74 2.33
N LYS A 375 -32.28 16.93 2.36
CA LYS A 375 -32.24 15.50 2.04
C LYS A 375 -31.14 14.85 2.88
N PRO A 376 -31.29 13.60 3.35
CA PRO A 376 -30.18 12.85 3.95
C PRO A 376 -29.01 12.70 2.98
N VAL A 377 -27.79 12.77 3.50
CA VAL A 377 -26.53 12.68 2.77
C VAL A 377 -26.20 11.23 2.45
N ASP A 378 -25.94 10.92 1.18
CA ASP A 378 -25.52 9.59 0.73
C ASP A 378 -23.99 9.38 0.83
N TYR A 379 -23.49 8.18 0.50
CA TYR A 379 -22.05 7.89 0.58
C TYR A 379 -21.21 8.76 -0.35
N GLY A 380 -21.69 9.04 -1.56
CA GLY A 380 -20.96 9.83 -2.54
C GLY A 380 -20.76 11.28 -2.09
N MET A 381 -21.79 11.87 -1.49
CA MET A 381 -21.69 13.21 -0.92
C MET A 381 -20.93 13.21 0.41
N ALA A 382 -21.07 12.19 1.25
CA ALA A 382 -20.29 12.04 2.48
C ALA A 382 -18.78 11.97 2.21
N GLU A 383 -18.37 11.23 1.18
CA GLU A 383 -16.97 11.18 0.74
C GLU A 383 -16.48 12.56 0.30
N ALA A 384 -17.26 13.26 -0.53
CA ALA A 384 -16.92 14.59 -1.02
C ALA A 384 -16.81 15.62 0.11
N LEU A 385 -17.70 15.56 1.12
CA LEU A 385 -17.63 16.39 2.33
C LEU A 385 -16.39 16.06 3.17
N ALA A 386 -16.03 14.78 3.31
CA ALA A 386 -14.82 14.37 4.02
C ALA A 386 -13.58 14.92 3.31
N PHE A 387 -13.51 14.78 2.00
CA PHE A 387 -12.41 15.29 1.19
C PHE A 387 -12.32 16.81 1.22
N GLY A 388 -13.42 17.52 0.94
CA GLY A 388 -13.45 18.98 0.96
C GLY A 388 -13.06 19.57 2.32
N SER A 389 -13.52 18.96 3.41
CA SER A 389 -13.16 19.41 4.77
C SER A 389 -11.70 19.14 5.13
N LEU A 390 -11.10 18.07 4.62
CA LEU A 390 -9.67 17.78 4.79
C LEU A 390 -8.80 18.73 3.98
N LEU A 391 -9.14 18.98 2.72
CA LEU A 391 -8.41 19.89 1.83
C LEU A 391 -8.37 21.32 2.39
N LYS A 392 -9.51 21.81 2.91
CA LYS A 392 -9.59 23.10 3.60
C LYS A 392 -8.80 23.14 4.91
N GLN A 393 -8.61 21.98 5.57
CA GLN A 393 -7.75 21.84 6.76
C GLN A 393 -6.27 21.66 6.40
N GLY A 394 -5.90 21.79 5.12
CA GLY A 394 -4.52 21.64 4.66
C GLY A 394 -4.03 20.20 4.57
N VAL A 395 -4.94 19.22 4.54
CA VAL A 395 -4.61 17.80 4.35
C VAL A 395 -4.73 17.43 2.87
N PRO A 396 -3.61 17.08 2.19
CA PRO A 396 -3.65 16.65 0.80
C PRO A 396 -4.37 15.32 0.64
N ILE A 397 -4.94 15.11 -0.55
CA ILE A 397 -5.64 13.87 -0.88
C ILE A 397 -5.06 13.30 -2.16
N ARG A 398 -4.77 12.01 -2.14
CA ARG A 398 -4.44 11.23 -3.32
C ARG A 398 -5.33 10.00 -3.37
N MET A 399 -6.07 9.83 -4.46
CA MET A 399 -6.88 8.65 -4.73
C MET A 399 -6.56 8.08 -6.11
N SER A 400 -6.37 6.78 -6.18
CA SER A 400 -5.97 6.08 -7.40
C SER A 400 -6.63 4.71 -7.45
N GLY A 401 -7.20 4.36 -8.61
CA GLY A 401 -7.94 3.12 -8.82
C GLY A 401 -8.65 3.13 -10.15
N GLN A 402 -9.09 1.96 -10.62
CA GLN A 402 -9.75 1.83 -11.90
C GLN A 402 -11.09 2.58 -11.87
N ASP A 403 -11.27 3.55 -12.77
CA ASP A 403 -12.46 4.40 -12.86
C ASP A 403 -12.78 5.24 -11.61
N SER A 404 -11.84 5.42 -10.69
CA SER A 404 -12.07 6.09 -9.41
C SER A 404 -12.53 7.54 -9.54
N ARG A 405 -12.23 8.27 -10.62
CA ARG A 405 -12.68 9.66 -10.83
C ARG A 405 -14.21 9.77 -10.87
N ARG A 406 -14.86 8.86 -11.62
CA ARG A 406 -16.33 8.74 -11.69
C ARG A 406 -16.87 7.88 -10.54
N GLY A 407 -16.11 6.86 -10.16
CA GLY A 407 -16.52 5.73 -9.35
C GLY A 407 -17.16 4.63 -10.23
N THR A 408 -16.78 3.37 -9.96
CA THR A 408 -17.33 2.17 -10.63
C THR A 408 -18.85 2.21 -10.69
N PHE A 409 -19.48 2.55 -9.56
CA PHE A 409 -20.93 2.56 -9.40
C PHE A 409 -21.58 3.91 -9.76
N ASN A 410 -20.86 4.81 -10.43
CA ASN A 410 -21.31 6.15 -10.86
C ASN A 410 -21.72 7.06 -9.68
N GLN A 411 -21.09 6.89 -8.52
CA GLN A 411 -21.47 7.54 -7.26
C GLN A 411 -20.64 8.77 -6.92
N ARG A 412 -19.40 8.86 -7.41
CA ARG A 412 -18.40 9.81 -6.91
C ARG A 412 -18.37 11.10 -7.71
N HIS A 413 -18.13 11.02 -9.02
CA HIS A 413 -18.01 12.20 -9.89
C HIS A 413 -17.11 13.29 -9.28
N ALA A 414 -15.92 12.89 -8.81
CA ALA A 414 -14.93 13.82 -8.29
C ALA A 414 -14.32 14.68 -9.41
N VAL A 415 -14.32 14.16 -10.63
CA VAL A 415 -14.01 14.93 -11.84
C VAL A 415 -15.23 14.96 -12.75
N LEU A 416 -15.59 16.17 -13.18
CA LEU A 416 -16.67 16.46 -14.10
C LEU A 416 -16.08 16.71 -15.48
N ILE A 417 -16.77 16.27 -16.53
CA ILE A 417 -16.37 16.46 -17.92
C ILE A 417 -17.40 17.35 -18.59
N ASP A 418 -16.95 18.42 -19.24
CA ASP A 418 -17.78 19.28 -20.07
C ASP A 418 -18.21 18.52 -21.33
N VAL A 419 -19.51 18.51 -21.63
CA VAL A 419 -20.03 17.73 -22.76
C VAL A 419 -19.76 18.34 -24.14
N GLU A 420 -19.39 19.62 -24.20
CA GLU A 420 -19.14 20.35 -25.45
C GLU A 420 -17.66 20.29 -25.86
N ASN A 421 -16.74 20.24 -24.90
CA ASN A 421 -15.30 20.35 -25.17
C ASN A 421 -14.39 19.39 -24.40
N GLU A 422 -14.96 18.49 -23.59
CA GLU A 422 -14.24 17.48 -22.80
C GLU A 422 -13.27 18.04 -21.74
N GLN A 423 -13.31 19.35 -21.45
CA GLN A 423 -12.52 19.93 -20.38
C GLN A 423 -12.95 19.34 -19.03
N GLU A 424 -11.93 19.07 -18.21
CA GLU A 424 -12.12 18.51 -16.89
C GLU A 424 -12.27 19.61 -15.84
N TYR A 425 -13.23 19.46 -14.94
CA TYR A 425 -13.40 20.31 -13.77
C TYR A 425 -13.45 19.45 -12.50
N ILE A 426 -12.63 19.79 -11.51
CA ILE A 426 -12.52 19.06 -10.24
C ILE A 426 -13.01 19.97 -9.11
N PRO A 427 -14.29 19.89 -8.67
CA PRO A 427 -14.83 20.78 -7.65
C PRO A 427 -14.03 20.77 -6.34
N LEU A 428 -13.41 19.63 -5.98
CA LEU A 428 -12.55 19.49 -4.81
C LEU A 428 -11.32 20.40 -4.85
N CYS A 429 -10.83 20.75 -6.04
CA CYS A 429 -9.74 21.71 -6.22
C CYS A 429 -10.18 23.17 -6.04
N HIS A 430 -11.42 23.43 -5.65
CA HIS A 430 -11.98 24.78 -5.53
C HIS A 430 -12.76 25.02 -4.22
N VAL A 431 -12.55 24.19 -3.19
CA VAL A 431 -13.32 24.24 -1.93
C VAL A 431 -12.96 25.40 -1.01
N ALA A 432 -11.73 25.93 -1.08
CA ALA A 432 -11.27 27.04 -0.24
C ALA A 432 -11.26 28.40 -0.94
N LEU A 433 -11.93 28.56 -2.10
CA LEU A 433 -11.98 29.83 -2.81
C LEU A 433 -12.68 30.93 -1.99
N ASN A 434 -11.90 31.61 -1.15
CA ASN A 434 -12.08 33.03 -0.90
C ASN A 434 -11.47 33.77 -2.10
N HIS A 435 -12.11 34.85 -2.55
CA HIS A 435 -11.79 35.61 -3.77
C HIS A 435 -10.42 36.33 -3.79
N VAL A 436 -9.37 35.81 -3.13
CA VAL A 436 -8.12 36.55 -2.88
C VAL A 436 -6.86 35.86 -3.46
N SER A 437 -6.79 34.54 -3.64
CA SER A 437 -5.73 33.91 -4.46
C SER A 437 -6.04 32.42 -4.76
N PRO A 438 -5.98 31.95 -6.02
CA PRO A 438 -6.38 30.57 -6.38
C PRO A 438 -5.52 29.44 -5.81
N ASN A 439 -4.32 29.72 -5.27
CA ASN A 439 -3.29 28.69 -5.03
C ASN A 439 -2.69 28.65 -3.62
N GLU A 440 -3.19 29.42 -2.64
CA GLU A 440 -2.54 29.51 -1.31
C GLU A 440 -3.39 29.01 -0.11
N ASP A 441 -4.70 28.84 -0.27
CA ASP A 441 -5.60 28.57 0.89
C ASP A 441 -6.00 27.09 1.11
N GLN A 442 -5.66 26.14 0.22
CA GLN A 442 -5.98 24.70 0.38
C GLN A 442 -4.88 23.75 -0.09
N ALA A 443 -4.91 22.52 0.43
CA ALA A 443 -4.01 21.45 0.02
C ALA A 443 -4.36 20.85 -1.37
N GLY A 444 -3.39 20.17 -1.97
CA GLY A 444 -3.55 19.51 -3.27
C GLY A 444 -4.49 18.29 -3.24
N CYS A 445 -5.26 18.13 -4.31
CA CYS A 445 -6.17 17.00 -4.53
C CYS A 445 -5.81 16.29 -5.85
N GLU A 446 -5.33 15.05 -5.75
CA GLU A 446 -5.00 14.17 -6.87
C GLU A 446 -5.99 13.01 -6.89
N ILE A 447 -6.86 12.92 -7.91
CA ILE A 447 -7.78 11.78 -8.08
C ILE A 447 -7.64 11.26 -9.50
N TYR A 448 -7.11 10.05 -9.63
CA TYR A 448 -6.73 9.47 -10.91
C TYR A 448 -7.49 8.18 -11.20
N ASN A 449 -7.79 7.97 -12.50
CA ASN A 449 -8.09 6.64 -12.99
C ASN A 449 -6.77 5.91 -13.19
N SER A 450 -6.59 4.77 -12.54
CA SER A 450 -5.40 3.94 -12.72
C SER A 450 -5.43 3.21 -14.06
N THR A 451 -4.26 2.71 -14.48
CA THR A 451 -4.22 1.62 -15.45
C THR A 451 -4.86 0.35 -14.86
N LEU A 452 -5.12 -0.65 -15.71
CA LEU A 452 -5.72 -1.92 -15.31
C LEU A 452 -4.67 -2.86 -14.65
N SER A 453 -4.18 -2.46 -13.49
CA SER A 453 -3.22 -3.19 -12.65
C SER A 453 -3.57 -2.99 -11.19
N GLU A 454 -3.63 -4.07 -10.42
CA GLU A 454 -3.79 -4.00 -8.97
C GLU A 454 -2.43 -4.00 -8.26
N ALA A 455 -1.52 -4.89 -8.64
CA ALA A 455 -0.28 -5.12 -7.91
C ALA A 455 0.68 -3.93 -7.98
N ALA A 456 1.00 -3.44 -9.18
CA ALA A 456 1.89 -2.28 -9.34
C ALA A 456 1.25 -1.00 -8.81
N VAL A 457 -0.05 -0.78 -9.04
CA VAL A 457 -0.74 0.42 -8.54
C VAL A 457 -0.81 0.42 -7.02
N LEU A 458 -1.18 -0.69 -6.35
CA LEU A 458 -1.21 -0.74 -4.89
C LEU A 458 0.20 -0.60 -4.29
N GLY A 459 1.22 -1.20 -4.91
CA GLY A 459 2.62 -1.03 -4.51
C GLY A 459 3.05 0.43 -4.59
N TYR A 460 2.64 1.13 -5.66
CA TYR A 460 2.85 2.55 -5.84
C TYR A 460 2.19 3.39 -4.74
N GLU A 461 0.90 3.16 -4.47
CA GLU A 461 0.19 3.92 -3.44
C GLU A 461 0.73 3.63 -2.03
N TYR A 462 1.18 2.40 -1.74
CA TYR A 462 1.93 2.08 -0.53
C TYR A 462 3.21 2.93 -0.44
N GLY A 463 4.00 2.97 -1.50
CA GLY A 463 5.20 3.81 -1.60
C GLY A 463 4.90 5.29 -1.39
N TYR A 464 3.84 5.81 -2.02
CA TYR A 464 3.44 7.21 -1.87
C TYR A 464 3.07 7.53 -0.41
N SER A 465 2.29 6.67 0.24
CA SER A 465 1.91 6.83 1.65
C SER A 465 3.11 6.84 2.63
N ARG A 466 4.26 6.28 2.22
CA ARG A 466 5.49 6.23 3.02
C ARG A 466 6.24 7.55 3.04
N ASP A 467 6.15 8.34 1.98
CA ASP A 467 6.88 9.59 1.86
C ASP A 467 5.97 10.84 1.85
N TYR A 468 4.65 10.66 1.97
CA TYR A 468 3.69 11.74 2.23
C TYR A 468 2.65 11.38 3.32
N PRO A 469 3.06 11.10 4.58
CA PRO A 469 2.16 10.62 5.64
C PRO A 469 1.12 11.64 6.13
N GLU A 470 1.27 12.92 5.77
CA GLU A 470 0.26 13.94 6.00
C GLU A 470 -0.93 13.82 5.05
N ALA A 471 -0.76 13.20 3.88
CA ALA A 471 -1.82 13.04 2.90
C ALA A 471 -2.74 11.86 3.24
N LEU A 472 -4.02 11.98 2.90
CA LEU A 472 -4.92 10.84 2.81
C LEU A 472 -4.68 10.14 1.46
N VAL A 473 -4.03 8.97 1.50
CA VAL A 473 -3.67 8.18 0.32
C VAL A 473 -4.59 6.98 0.21
N LEU A 474 -5.39 6.90 -0.84
CA LEU A 474 -6.38 5.85 -1.06
C LEU A 474 -6.12 5.09 -2.36
N TRP A 475 -6.20 3.78 -2.26
CA TRP A 475 -6.34 2.87 -3.40
C TRP A 475 -7.74 2.27 -3.40
N GLU A 476 -8.41 2.30 -4.55
CA GLU A 476 -9.75 1.70 -4.72
C GLU A 476 -9.71 0.56 -5.73
N ALA A 477 -10.11 -0.63 -5.29
CA ALA A 477 -10.39 -1.75 -6.18
C ALA A 477 -11.72 -1.53 -6.89
N GLN A 478 -11.84 -1.92 -8.17
CA GLN A 478 -13.11 -1.78 -8.91
C GLN A 478 -14.24 -2.57 -8.22
N PHE A 479 -13.93 -3.81 -7.81
CA PHE A 479 -14.63 -4.61 -6.82
C PHE A 479 -13.59 -5.15 -5.84
N GLY A 480 -13.96 -5.32 -4.57
CA GLY A 480 -13.02 -5.78 -3.54
C GLY A 480 -12.44 -7.16 -3.83
N ASP A 481 -13.15 -7.99 -4.59
CA ASP A 481 -12.74 -9.32 -5.04
C ASP A 481 -11.38 -9.31 -5.77
N PHE A 482 -11.06 -8.23 -6.49
CA PHE A 482 -9.85 -8.11 -7.31
C PHE A 482 -8.58 -7.74 -6.54
N ALA A 483 -8.69 -7.38 -5.25
CA ALA A 483 -7.52 -7.04 -4.43
C ALA A 483 -6.54 -8.21 -4.27
N ASN A 484 -6.98 -9.43 -4.53
CA ASN A 484 -6.11 -10.61 -4.56
C ASN A 484 -5.01 -10.56 -5.64
N GLY A 485 -5.17 -9.76 -6.71
CA GLY A 485 -4.11 -9.50 -7.68
C GLY A 485 -2.89 -8.83 -7.05
N ALA A 486 -3.10 -8.06 -5.97
CA ALA A 486 -2.05 -7.35 -5.23
C ALA A 486 -1.66 -8.03 -3.91
N GLN A 487 -1.91 -9.34 -3.75
CA GLN A 487 -1.73 -10.04 -2.48
C GLN A 487 -0.32 -9.91 -1.92
N VAL A 488 0.73 -9.95 -2.75
CA VAL A 488 2.12 -9.76 -2.30
C VAL A 488 2.32 -8.39 -1.65
N VAL A 489 1.68 -7.34 -2.16
CA VAL A 489 1.77 -6.00 -1.57
C VAL A 489 1.04 -5.96 -0.23
N ILE A 490 -0.14 -6.57 -0.15
CA ILE A 490 -0.93 -6.68 1.08
C ILE A 490 -0.13 -7.42 2.16
N ASP A 491 0.40 -8.60 1.85
CA ASP A 491 1.05 -9.50 2.80
C ASP A 491 2.41 -8.98 3.26
N GLN A 492 3.21 -8.44 2.33
CA GLN A 492 4.62 -8.19 2.60
C GLN A 492 4.95 -6.75 2.95
N PHE A 493 4.03 -5.82 2.67
CA PHE A 493 4.20 -4.39 2.91
C PHE A 493 3.10 -3.82 3.80
N ALA A 494 1.82 -3.95 3.42
CA ALA A 494 0.74 -3.33 4.18
C ALA A 494 0.56 -3.98 5.56
N SER A 495 0.51 -5.31 5.66
CA SER A 495 0.29 -5.99 6.93
C SER A 495 1.55 -6.13 7.79
N ALA A 496 2.74 -6.15 7.18
CA ALA A 496 3.97 -6.54 7.87
C ALA A 496 5.12 -5.51 7.79
N GLY A 497 4.95 -4.40 7.05
CA GLY A 497 6.02 -3.42 6.86
C GLY A 497 6.49 -2.74 8.14
N GLU A 498 5.58 -2.58 9.10
CA GLU A 498 5.93 -2.06 10.42
C GLU A 498 6.72 -3.07 11.26
N ASP A 499 6.27 -4.32 11.37
CA ASP A 499 6.98 -5.29 12.21
C ASP A 499 8.34 -5.70 11.63
N LYS A 500 8.42 -5.80 10.30
CA LYS A 500 9.66 -6.17 9.61
C LYS A 500 10.69 -5.05 9.61
N TRP A 501 10.24 -3.81 9.37
CA TRP A 501 11.15 -2.70 9.05
C TRP A 501 10.92 -1.44 9.87
N ARG A 502 9.93 -1.40 10.77
CA ARG A 502 9.44 -0.23 11.51
C ARG A 502 9.07 0.94 10.60
N LEU A 503 8.43 0.60 9.47
CA LEU A 503 7.96 1.55 8.47
C LEU A 503 6.42 1.61 8.49
N PHE A 504 5.88 2.70 9.03
CA PHE A 504 4.43 2.94 9.17
C PHE A 504 3.76 3.28 7.83
N SER A 505 2.45 3.13 7.67
CA SER A 505 1.76 3.61 6.46
C SER A 505 0.38 4.11 6.82
N GLY A 506 -0.08 5.16 6.14
CA GLY A 506 -1.46 5.67 6.24
C GLY A 506 -2.36 5.21 5.10
N LEU A 507 -1.94 4.24 4.28
CA LEU A 507 -2.65 3.77 3.09
C LEU A 507 -4.08 3.30 3.40
N VAL A 508 -5.04 3.73 2.59
CA VAL A 508 -6.43 3.26 2.64
C VAL A 508 -6.71 2.31 1.47
N LEU A 509 -7.27 1.15 1.74
CA LEU A 509 -7.77 0.20 0.74
C LEU A 509 -9.30 0.26 0.75
N LEU A 510 -9.89 0.77 -0.31
CA LEU A 510 -11.34 0.78 -0.52
C LEU A 510 -11.74 -0.44 -1.34
N LEU A 511 -12.48 -1.36 -0.71
CA LEU A 511 -12.80 -2.68 -1.26
C LEU A 511 -14.32 -2.86 -1.34
N PRO A 512 -14.95 -2.60 -2.51
CA PRO A 512 -16.39 -2.77 -2.67
C PRO A 512 -16.84 -4.20 -2.36
N HIS A 513 -17.76 -4.34 -1.40
CA HIS A 513 -18.15 -5.62 -0.81
C HIS A 513 -19.65 -5.69 -0.57
N GLY A 514 -20.23 -6.88 -0.76
CA GLY A 514 -21.63 -7.17 -0.44
C GLY A 514 -22.22 -8.26 -1.32
N TYR A 515 -23.03 -9.14 -0.74
CA TYR A 515 -23.68 -10.25 -1.44
C TYR A 515 -24.99 -9.75 -2.06
N GLU A 516 -24.98 -9.56 -3.39
CA GLU A 516 -26.07 -8.91 -4.13
C GLU A 516 -26.49 -9.71 -5.38
N GLY A 517 -26.14 -10.99 -5.43
CA GLY A 517 -26.51 -11.88 -6.53
C GLY A 517 -25.74 -11.68 -7.83
N GLN A 518 -24.60 -10.97 -7.79
CA GLN A 518 -23.76 -10.67 -8.95
C GLN A 518 -22.69 -11.73 -9.27
N GLY A 519 -22.73 -12.87 -8.57
CA GLY A 519 -21.78 -13.96 -8.77
C GLY A 519 -20.51 -13.86 -7.92
N PRO A 520 -19.58 -14.81 -8.10
CA PRO A 520 -18.47 -15.01 -7.18
C PRO A 520 -17.36 -13.96 -7.21
N GLU A 521 -17.15 -13.26 -8.33
CA GLU A 521 -16.11 -12.23 -8.47
C GLU A 521 -16.61 -10.80 -8.27
N HIS A 522 -17.85 -10.65 -7.78
CA HIS A 522 -18.48 -9.35 -7.55
C HIS A 522 -19.24 -9.33 -6.22
N SER A 523 -18.76 -10.07 -5.21
CA SER A 523 -19.46 -10.23 -3.92
C SER A 523 -18.54 -10.04 -2.72
N SER A 524 -17.35 -10.65 -2.74
CA SER A 524 -16.51 -10.79 -1.56
C SER A 524 -15.13 -10.18 -1.73
N ALA A 525 -14.85 -9.16 -0.93
CA ALA A 525 -13.51 -8.64 -0.73
C ALA A 525 -12.62 -9.54 0.16
N ARG A 526 -13.12 -10.74 0.52
CA ARG A 526 -12.42 -11.73 1.36
C ARG A 526 -11.94 -11.16 2.69
N MET A 527 -12.85 -10.52 3.40
CA MET A 527 -12.61 -9.92 4.71
C MET A 527 -11.93 -10.89 5.69
N GLU A 528 -12.26 -12.18 5.63
CA GLU A 528 -11.65 -13.23 6.44
C GLU A 528 -10.12 -13.28 6.29
N ARG A 529 -9.58 -12.94 5.11
CA ARG A 529 -8.14 -12.95 4.84
C ARG A 529 -7.44 -11.76 5.49
N PHE A 530 -8.04 -10.57 5.43
CA PHE A 530 -7.51 -9.39 6.12
C PHE A 530 -7.54 -9.59 7.65
N LEU A 531 -8.63 -10.14 8.18
CA LEU A 531 -8.74 -10.45 9.60
C LEU A 531 -7.75 -11.53 10.05
N GLN A 532 -7.42 -12.50 9.19
CA GLN A 532 -6.38 -13.49 9.46
C GLN A 532 -4.97 -12.86 9.51
N LEU A 533 -4.71 -11.82 8.71
CA LEU A 533 -3.45 -11.08 8.74
C LEU A 533 -3.35 -10.11 9.93
N ALA A 534 -4.42 -9.90 10.67
CA ALA A 534 -4.50 -8.85 11.68
C ALA A 534 -3.87 -9.29 13.02
N ALA A 535 -2.76 -8.66 13.39
CA ALA A 535 -2.02 -8.90 14.64
C ALA A 535 -1.27 -7.63 15.06
N GLU A 536 -1.02 -7.45 16.37
CA GLU A 536 -0.21 -6.34 16.91
C GLU A 536 -0.63 -4.93 16.43
N ASP A 537 -1.94 -4.76 16.23
CA ASP A 537 -2.60 -3.60 15.64
C ASP A 537 -1.93 -3.12 14.33
N ASN A 538 -1.47 -4.06 13.50
CA ASN A 538 -0.75 -3.79 12.24
C ASN A 538 -1.58 -3.02 11.21
N MET A 539 -2.90 -3.16 11.24
CA MET A 539 -3.84 -2.45 10.36
C MET A 539 -5.12 -2.08 11.10
N GLN A 540 -6.02 -1.38 10.41
CA GLN A 540 -7.41 -1.16 10.82
C GLN A 540 -8.33 -1.82 9.79
N ILE A 541 -9.37 -2.53 10.25
CA ILE A 541 -10.31 -3.23 9.37
C ILE A 541 -11.73 -2.77 9.73
N CYS A 542 -12.38 -2.08 8.80
CA CYS A 542 -13.66 -1.43 9.00
C CYS A 542 -14.64 -1.74 7.86
N GLN A 543 -15.93 -1.73 8.17
CA GLN A 543 -17.02 -1.79 7.20
C GLN A 543 -18.08 -0.77 7.63
N PRO A 544 -17.94 0.51 7.23
CA PRO A 544 -18.82 1.58 7.69
C PRO A 544 -20.25 1.30 7.25
N SER A 545 -21.19 1.36 8.18
CA SER A 545 -22.58 1.00 7.95
C SER A 545 -23.41 2.09 7.28
N ASN A 546 -23.05 3.37 7.44
CA ASN A 546 -23.75 4.49 6.81
C ASN A 546 -22.80 5.60 6.32
N ALA A 547 -23.40 6.59 5.63
CA ALA A 547 -22.69 7.71 5.04
C ALA A 547 -21.87 8.53 6.06
N ALA A 548 -22.44 8.84 7.24
CA ALA A 548 -21.71 9.60 8.26
C ALA A 548 -20.54 8.80 8.86
N GLN A 549 -20.69 7.50 9.04
CA GLN A 549 -19.61 6.63 9.50
C GLN A 549 -18.44 6.60 8.50
N TYR A 550 -18.73 6.54 7.20
CA TYR A 550 -17.70 6.63 6.16
C TYR A 550 -16.98 7.98 6.17
N PHE A 551 -17.72 9.09 6.31
CA PHE A 551 -17.14 10.43 6.47
C PHE A 551 -16.18 10.52 7.66
N HIS A 552 -16.62 10.07 8.84
CA HIS A 552 -15.78 10.12 10.05
C HIS A 552 -14.57 9.20 9.93
N LEU A 553 -14.70 8.03 9.30
CA LEU A 553 -13.62 7.08 9.14
C LEU A 553 -12.48 7.66 8.27
N LEU A 554 -12.82 8.27 7.13
CA LEU A 554 -11.84 8.91 6.25
C LEU A 554 -11.10 10.06 6.95
N ARG A 555 -11.86 10.92 7.65
CA ARG A 555 -11.27 12.02 8.44
C ARG A 555 -10.43 11.50 9.60
N ARG A 556 -10.85 10.41 10.25
CA ARG A 556 -10.08 9.76 11.33
C ARG A 556 -8.71 9.34 10.82
N GLN A 557 -8.67 8.62 9.70
CA GLN A 557 -7.43 8.15 9.10
C GLN A 557 -6.46 9.30 8.76
N ALA A 558 -7.00 10.37 8.19
CA ALA A 558 -6.22 11.54 7.81
C ALA A 558 -5.66 12.31 9.03
N LEU A 559 -6.48 12.51 10.07
CA LEU A 559 -6.19 13.44 11.17
C LEU A 559 -5.49 12.78 12.37
N GLN A 560 -5.59 11.47 12.55
CA GLN A 560 -4.91 10.79 13.67
C GLN A 560 -3.40 10.92 13.55
N ARG A 561 -2.68 10.75 14.67
CA ARG A 561 -1.20 10.61 14.65
C ARG A 561 -0.75 9.17 14.51
N TRP A 562 -1.61 8.23 14.88
CA TRP A 562 -1.40 6.81 14.70
C TRP A 562 -1.55 6.47 13.22
N ARG A 563 -0.48 5.94 12.63
CA ARG A 563 -0.41 5.67 11.18
C ARG A 563 -0.37 4.17 10.92
N LYS A 564 -1.53 3.61 10.60
CA LYS A 564 -1.71 2.23 10.16
C LYS A 564 -2.50 2.17 8.86
N PRO A 565 -2.25 1.18 7.99
CA PRO A 565 -3.12 0.92 6.87
C PRO A 565 -4.57 0.72 7.32
N LEU A 566 -5.51 1.20 6.51
CA LEU A 566 -6.94 1.10 6.77
C LEU A 566 -7.60 0.32 5.63
N VAL A 567 -8.13 -0.86 5.93
CA VAL A 567 -8.94 -1.67 5.03
C VAL A 567 -10.40 -1.34 5.25
N VAL A 568 -11.07 -0.87 4.20
CA VAL A 568 -12.49 -0.46 4.24
C VAL A 568 -13.29 -1.30 3.26
N PHE A 569 -14.23 -2.09 3.79
CA PHE A 569 -15.23 -2.76 2.96
C PHE A 569 -16.33 -1.77 2.61
N THR A 570 -16.23 -1.16 1.43
CA THR A 570 -17.18 -0.14 0.98
C THR A 570 -18.45 -0.81 0.43
N PRO A 571 -19.63 -0.20 0.59
CA PRO A 571 -20.85 -0.78 0.05
C PRO A 571 -20.94 -0.63 -1.48
N LYS A 572 -21.87 -1.38 -2.09
CA LYS A 572 -22.26 -1.23 -3.51
C LYS A 572 -23.70 -0.74 -3.64
N SER A 573 -24.69 -1.58 -3.35
CA SER A 573 -26.11 -1.19 -3.36
C SER A 573 -26.43 -0.08 -2.36
N MET A 574 -25.78 -0.09 -1.19
CA MET A 574 -26.03 0.89 -0.13
C MET A 574 -25.46 2.29 -0.42
N LEU A 575 -24.69 2.48 -1.49
CA LEU A 575 -24.12 3.79 -1.84
C LEU A 575 -25.18 4.89 -2.03
N ARG A 576 -26.39 4.51 -2.46
CA ARG A 576 -27.52 5.43 -2.68
C ARG A 576 -28.79 5.00 -1.95
N HIS A 577 -28.72 3.96 -1.12
CA HIS A 577 -29.91 3.45 -0.44
C HIS A 577 -30.30 4.40 0.71
N PRO A 578 -31.58 4.77 0.86
CA PRO A 578 -32.01 5.70 1.91
C PRO A 578 -31.60 5.29 3.33
N ASP A 579 -31.72 3.99 3.66
CA ASP A 579 -31.38 3.47 5.00
C ASP A 579 -29.89 3.60 5.38
N ALA A 580 -29.02 3.74 4.37
CA ALA A 580 -27.59 3.94 4.56
C ALA A 580 -27.16 5.41 4.41
N SER A 581 -28.12 6.31 4.15
CA SER A 581 -27.91 7.76 4.16
C SER A 581 -27.97 8.29 5.59
N SER A 582 -27.33 9.42 5.84
CA SER A 582 -27.25 10.03 7.17
C SER A 582 -27.77 11.46 7.18
N ASN A 583 -28.38 11.88 8.28
CA ASN A 583 -28.78 13.28 8.44
C ASN A 583 -27.54 14.16 8.65
N LEU A 584 -27.64 15.45 8.31
CA LEU A 584 -26.49 16.37 8.33
C LEU A 584 -25.88 16.54 9.74
N ASP A 585 -26.70 16.45 10.79
CA ASP A 585 -26.27 16.51 12.20
C ASP A 585 -25.32 15.36 12.57
N GLU A 586 -25.46 14.19 11.95
CA GLU A 586 -24.57 13.06 12.19
C GLU A 586 -23.12 13.35 11.78
N PHE A 587 -22.88 14.25 10.82
CA PHE A 587 -21.54 14.68 10.38
C PHE A 587 -20.88 15.66 11.34
N THR A 588 -21.66 16.24 12.26
CA THR A 588 -21.18 17.15 13.31
C THR A 588 -20.76 16.40 14.59
N ARG A 589 -21.08 15.09 14.69
CA ARG A 589 -20.72 14.25 15.82
C ARG A 589 -19.21 14.25 16.06
N GLU A 590 -18.82 14.06 17.31
CA GLU A 590 -17.41 14.23 17.68
C GLU A 590 -16.51 13.23 16.95
N ARG A 591 -16.90 11.95 16.82
CA ARG A 591 -16.02 10.85 16.40
C ARG A 591 -16.77 9.76 15.61
N PHE A 592 -15.98 8.94 14.91
CA PHE A 592 -16.42 7.67 14.34
C PHE A 592 -16.87 6.70 15.44
N LEU A 593 -17.98 5.99 15.24
CA LEU A 593 -18.47 4.98 16.17
C LEU A 593 -17.96 3.60 15.79
N ARG A 594 -17.13 2.96 16.63
CA ARG A 594 -16.64 1.59 16.37
C ARG A 594 -17.75 0.53 16.44
N VAL A 595 -18.73 0.77 17.32
CA VAL A 595 -19.98 0.02 17.45
C VAL A 595 -21.12 1.01 17.30
N VAL A 596 -22.02 0.80 16.33
CA VAL A 596 -23.17 1.67 16.09
C VAL A 596 -24.39 1.08 16.79
N PRO A 597 -24.94 1.76 17.81
CA PRO A 597 -26.05 1.24 18.61
C PRO A 597 -27.37 1.22 17.83
N ASP A 598 -28.31 0.42 18.31
CA ASP A 598 -29.70 0.52 17.89
C ASP A 598 -30.44 1.57 18.73
N ASN A 599 -30.92 2.63 18.09
CA ASN A 599 -31.64 3.69 18.80
C ASN A 599 -33.15 3.44 18.91
N GLU A 600 -33.70 2.45 18.18
CA GLU A 600 -35.13 2.11 18.25
C GLU A 600 -35.43 1.07 19.34
N ALA A 601 -34.48 0.17 19.62
CA ALA A 601 -34.61 -0.84 20.67
C ALA A 601 -34.02 -0.36 22.00
N ARG A 602 -34.73 -0.59 23.10
CA ARG A 602 -34.23 -0.44 24.48
C ARG A 602 -34.62 -1.67 25.29
N ASN A 603 -33.78 -2.08 26.24
CA ASN A 603 -33.99 -3.30 27.03
C ASN A 603 -34.33 -4.53 26.17
N ALA A 604 -33.58 -4.72 25.09
CA ALA A 604 -33.77 -5.83 24.17
C ALA A 604 -33.49 -7.17 24.87
N THR A 605 -34.24 -8.20 24.49
CA THR A 605 -34.02 -9.58 24.97
C THR A 605 -33.14 -10.39 24.02
N ARG A 606 -32.98 -9.92 22.79
CA ARG A 606 -32.13 -10.49 21.74
C ARG A 606 -31.31 -9.39 21.09
N LEU A 607 -30.04 -9.66 20.82
CA LEU A 607 -29.17 -8.76 20.06
C LEU A 607 -28.68 -9.44 18.79
N LEU A 608 -28.95 -8.84 17.63
CA LEU A 608 -28.35 -9.19 16.34
C LEU A 608 -27.15 -8.28 16.13
N LEU A 609 -25.95 -8.85 16.20
CA LEU A 609 -24.71 -8.18 15.87
C LEU A 609 -24.33 -8.50 14.43
N CYS A 610 -24.01 -7.48 13.64
CA CYS A 610 -23.67 -7.65 12.23
C CYS A 610 -22.74 -6.53 11.77
N THR A 611 -22.31 -6.56 10.52
CA THR A 611 -21.49 -5.50 9.93
C THR A 611 -21.93 -5.19 8.50
N GLY A 612 -21.85 -3.93 8.10
CA GLY A 612 -22.24 -3.48 6.77
C GLY A 612 -23.71 -3.72 6.37
N LYS A 613 -23.92 -4.03 5.09
CA LYS A 613 -25.22 -4.04 4.39
C LYS A 613 -26.30 -4.87 5.09
N ILE A 614 -25.95 -6.04 5.62
CA ILE A 614 -26.92 -6.98 6.20
C ILE A 614 -27.71 -6.37 7.37
N GLY A 615 -27.11 -5.46 8.13
CA GLY A 615 -27.80 -4.82 9.26
C GLY A 615 -28.98 -3.96 8.82
N HIS A 616 -28.91 -3.32 7.64
CA HIS A 616 -30.04 -2.56 7.10
C HIS A 616 -31.18 -3.46 6.68
N GLU A 617 -30.88 -4.60 6.05
CA GLU A 617 -31.90 -5.59 5.69
C GLU A 617 -32.57 -6.21 6.94
N LEU A 618 -31.82 -6.43 8.01
CA LEU A 618 -32.37 -6.84 9.30
C LEU A 618 -33.30 -5.78 9.89
N ARG A 619 -32.93 -4.49 9.82
CA ARG A 619 -33.78 -3.38 10.29
C ARG A 619 -35.08 -3.29 9.50
N GLN A 620 -35.01 -3.40 8.17
CA GLN A 620 -36.19 -3.46 7.30
C GLN A 620 -37.09 -4.66 7.64
N ALA A 621 -36.49 -5.84 7.82
CA ALA A 621 -37.23 -7.05 8.18
C ALA A 621 -37.92 -6.93 9.54
N ARG A 622 -37.24 -6.34 10.55
CA ARG A 622 -37.84 -6.02 11.85
C ARG A 622 -39.03 -5.08 11.70
N ALA A 623 -38.87 -3.98 10.96
CA ALA A 623 -39.94 -3.00 10.74
C ALA A 623 -41.17 -3.64 10.06
N ALA A 624 -40.95 -4.44 9.00
CA ALA A 624 -42.03 -5.14 8.30
C ALA A 624 -42.77 -6.14 9.20
N ARG A 625 -42.04 -6.88 10.04
CA ARG A 625 -42.62 -7.83 11.01
C ARG A 625 -43.43 -7.11 12.09
N ASN A 626 -42.92 -5.98 12.60
CA ASN A 626 -43.64 -5.15 13.57
C ASN A 626 -44.94 -4.59 12.99
N ALA A 627 -44.94 -4.17 11.72
CA ALA A 627 -46.13 -3.66 11.04
C ALA A 627 -47.19 -4.75 10.78
N ALA A 628 -46.77 -6.01 10.63
CA ALA A 628 -47.66 -7.14 10.35
C ALA A 628 -48.36 -7.73 11.61
N GLN A 629 -47.97 -7.34 12.82
CA GLN A 629 -48.55 -7.85 14.07
C GLN A 629 -49.72 -6.97 14.56
N THR A 630 -50.78 -7.60 15.11
CA THR A 630 -51.94 -6.89 15.67
C THR A 630 -51.61 -6.21 17.00
N LYS A 631 -52.26 -5.07 17.29
CA LYS A 631 -52.00 -4.21 18.46
C LYS A 631 -52.06 -4.91 19.84
N ASP A 632 -52.68 -6.08 19.93
CA ASP A 632 -52.85 -6.83 21.18
C ASP A 632 -51.69 -7.81 21.48
N ALA A 633 -50.77 -8.02 20.54
CA ALA A 633 -49.53 -8.76 20.75
C ALA A 633 -48.37 -7.75 20.92
N GLN A 634 -47.77 -7.67 22.10
CA GLN A 634 -46.47 -7.02 22.24
C GLN A 634 -45.49 -7.68 21.27
N SER A 635 -45.01 -6.93 20.27
CA SER A 635 -44.10 -7.49 19.29
C SER A 635 -42.80 -7.92 19.97
N LYS A 636 -42.55 -9.24 19.95
CA LYS A 636 -41.28 -9.82 20.41
C LYS A 636 -40.10 -9.36 19.54
N ASP A 637 -40.36 -9.03 18.28
CA ASP A 637 -39.35 -8.53 17.34
C ASP A 637 -38.98 -7.07 17.63
N ALA A 638 -39.87 -6.28 18.25
CA ALA A 638 -39.56 -4.94 18.76
C ALA A 638 -38.58 -4.96 19.94
N GLN A 639 -38.38 -6.10 20.59
CA GLN A 639 -37.38 -6.32 21.64
C GLN A 639 -36.06 -6.89 21.11
N THR A 640 -35.86 -6.90 19.79
CA THR A 640 -34.58 -7.31 19.17
C THR A 640 -33.78 -6.09 18.78
N ALA A 641 -32.59 -5.91 19.38
CA ALA A 641 -31.63 -4.86 19.00
C ALA A 641 -30.80 -5.30 17.78
N ILE A 642 -30.53 -4.38 16.85
CA ILE A 642 -29.69 -4.59 15.67
C ILE A 642 -28.52 -3.61 15.72
N VAL A 643 -27.36 -4.14 16.08
CA VAL A 643 -26.14 -3.38 16.35
C VAL A 643 -25.13 -3.65 15.24
N PHE A 644 -24.47 -2.58 14.77
CA PHE A 644 -23.43 -2.69 13.74
C PHE A 644 -22.05 -2.64 14.38
N LEU A 645 -21.19 -3.56 13.97
CA LEU A 645 -19.77 -3.58 14.27
C LEU A 645 -19.02 -2.96 13.09
N ASP A 646 -18.91 -1.63 13.09
CA ASP A 646 -18.31 -0.87 11.98
C ASP A 646 -16.78 -0.96 11.97
N GLN A 647 -16.14 -1.22 13.12
CA GLN A 647 -14.73 -1.58 13.21
C GLN A 647 -14.60 -3.03 13.70
N LEU A 648 -14.00 -3.87 12.87
CA LEU A 648 -13.73 -5.27 13.18
C LEU A 648 -12.37 -5.43 13.85
N TYR A 649 -11.35 -4.70 13.37
CA TYR A 649 -9.99 -4.76 13.92
C TYR A 649 -9.38 -3.35 14.06
N PRO A 650 -8.71 -3.02 15.18
CA PRO A 650 -8.70 -3.76 16.45
C PRO A 650 -10.11 -3.91 17.05
N PHE A 651 -10.40 -5.04 17.71
CA PHE A 651 -11.74 -5.35 18.20
C PHE A 651 -12.20 -4.36 19.29
N PRO A 652 -13.38 -3.73 19.18
CA PRO A 652 -13.84 -2.71 20.12
C PRO A 652 -14.55 -3.31 21.34
N GLU A 653 -13.81 -4.07 22.16
CA GLU A 653 -14.32 -4.80 23.33
C GLU A 653 -15.13 -3.90 24.27
N LYS A 654 -14.56 -2.76 24.68
CA LYS A 654 -15.18 -1.83 25.64
C LYS A 654 -16.45 -1.19 25.10
N GLU A 655 -16.47 -0.84 23.82
CA GLU A 655 -17.65 -0.24 23.18
C GLU A 655 -18.78 -1.26 23.03
N LEU A 656 -18.44 -2.52 22.74
CA LEU A 656 -19.43 -3.59 22.66
C LEU A 656 -19.99 -3.96 24.05
N GLU A 657 -19.15 -4.03 25.07
CA GLU A 657 -19.60 -4.22 26.47
C GLU A 657 -20.54 -3.10 26.91
N ALA A 658 -20.23 -1.84 26.57
CA ALA A 658 -21.08 -0.69 26.87
C ALA A 658 -22.44 -0.78 26.17
N GLU A 659 -22.48 -1.29 24.93
CA GLU A 659 -23.74 -1.51 24.21
C GLU A 659 -24.55 -2.66 24.83
N LEU A 660 -23.90 -3.77 25.21
CA LEU A 660 -24.57 -4.87 25.92
C LEU A 660 -25.17 -4.39 27.24
N ALA A 661 -24.48 -3.52 27.98
CA ALA A 661 -24.97 -2.94 29.24
C ALA A 661 -26.21 -2.07 29.07
N ARG A 662 -26.49 -1.52 27.87
CA ARG A 662 -27.74 -0.80 27.57
C ARG A 662 -28.96 -1.71 27.49
N HIS A 663 -28.76 -3.02 27.45
CA HIS A 663 -29.82 -4.02 27.32
C HIS A 663 -29.66 -5.12 28.39
N PRO A 664 -29.99 -4.81 29.67
CA PRO A 664 -29.77 -5.73 30.79
C PRO A 664 -30.58 -7.03 30.71
N GLU A 665 -31.63 -7.06 29.88
CA GLU A 665 -32.50 -8.23 29.68
C GLU A 665 -32.07 -9.14 28.53
N ILE A 666 -30.90 -8.89 27.90
CA ILE A 666 -30.40 -9.74 26.81
C ILE A 666 -30.25 -11.19 27.29
N ARG A 667 -30.83 -12.10 26.50
CA ARG A 667 -30.76 -13.55 26.73
C ARG A 667 -30.08 -14.30 25.60
N GLU A 668 -29.79 -13.65 24.48
CA GLU A 668 -29.01 -14.23 23.39
C GLU A 668 -28.36 -13.14 22.52
N ILE A 669 -27.15 -13.42 22.06
CA ILE A 669 -26.43 -12.64 21.06
C ILE A 669 -26.33 -13.49 19.79
N ILE A 670 -26.68 -12.91 18.65
CA ILE A 670 -26.65 -13.59 17.36
C ILE A 670 -25.73 -12.81 16.43
N TRP A 671 -24.61 -13.40 16.03
CA TRP A 671 -23.80 -12.88 14.93
C TRP A 671 -24.49 -13.23 13.61
N VAL A 672 -24.82 -12.21 12.81
CA VAL A 672 -25.47 -12.37 11.51
C VAL A 672 -24.55 -11.83 10.42
N GLN A 673 -24.23 -12.67 9.44
CA GLN A 673 -23.40 -12.30 8.30
C GLN A 673 -23.96 -12.89 7.01
N GLU A 674 -23.80 -12.18 5.89
CA GLU A 674 -24.24 -12.67 4.58
C GLU A 674 -23.21 -13.60 3.93
N GLU A 675 -21.98 -13.60 4.42
CA GLU A 675 -20.88 -14.42 3.93
C GLU A 675 -21.07 -15.91 4.31
N PRO A 676 -20.56 -16.84 3.48
CA PRO A 676 -20.45 -18.26 3.82
C PRO A 676 -19.79 -18.51 5.17
N ALA A 677 -20.11 -19.63 5.82
CA ALA A 677 -19.59 -19.95 7.14
C ALA A 677 -18.06 -20.04 7.25
N ASN A 678 -17.35 -20.22 6.12
CA ASN A 678 -15.89 -20.22 6.03
C ASN A 678 -15.29 -18.87 5.59
N MET A 679 -16.10 -17.82 5.47
CA MET A 679 -15.73 -16.48 5.00
C MET A 679 -16.31 -15.42 5.95
N GLY A 680 -16.06 -14.14 5.65
CA GLY A 680 -16.53 -13.02 6.47
C GLY A 680 -15.86 -12.98 7.83
N ALA A 681 -16.46 -12.27 8.79
CA ALA A 681 -15.79 -12.00 10.06
C ALA A 681 -15.99 -13.10 11.13
N LEU A 682 -16.81 -14.12 10.89
CA LEU A 682 -17.22 -15.09 11.91
C LEU A 682 -16.05 -15.65 12.75
N PHE A 683 -15.04 -16.23 12.11
CA PHE A 683 -13.96 -16.90 12.84
C PHE A 683 -13.08 -15.93 13.64
N TYR A 684 -13.04 -14.66 13.24
CA TYR A 684 -12.35 -13.63 13.99
C TYR A 684 -13.20 -13.12 15.16
N VAL A 685 -14.48 -12.82 14.92
CA VAL A 685 -15.38 -12.19 15.91
C VAL A 685 -15.81 -13.16 17.00
N GLN A 686 -16.02 -14.44 16.67
CA GLN A 686 -16.52 -15.45 17.61
C GLN A 686 -15.76 -15.52 18.95
N PRO A 687 -14.41 -15.66 19.00
CA PRO A 687 -13.69 -15.72 20.28
C PRO A 687 -13.83 -14.43 21.10
N TRP A 688 -13.97 -13.27 20.44
CA TRP A 688 -14.21 -12.01 21.14
C TRP A 688 -15.63 -11.93 21.71
N LEU A 689 -16.63 -12.43 20.97
CA LEU A 689 -18.00 -12.53 21.47
C LEU A 689 -18.09 -13.46 22.68
N GLU A 690 -17.45 -14.62 22.63
CA GLU A 690 -17.39 -15.56 23.76
C GLU A 690 -16.80 -14.90 25.01
N ARG A 691 -15.83 -14.00 24.83
CA ARG A 691 -15.24 -13.22 25.91
C ARG A 691 -16.19 -12.16 26.49
N VAL A 692 -16.88 -11.37 25.66
CA VAL A 692 -17.77 -10.28 26.15
C VAL A 692 -19.17 -10.74 26.54
N ALA A 693 -19.65 -11.87 26.01
CA ALA A 693 -21.01 -12.36 26.25
C ALA A 693 -21.18 -12.97 27.64
N HIS A 694 -20.09 -13.31 28.34
CA HIS A 694 -20.11 -14.01 29.63
C HIS A 694 -20.99 -15.28 29.59
N ASN A 695 -22.17 -15.25 30.22
CA ASN A 695 -23.12 -16.38 30.27
C ASN A 695 -24.24 -16.29 29.21
N ILE A 696 -24.24 -15.26 28.37
CA ILE A 696 -25.26 -15.06 27.33
C ILE A 696 -24.95 -16.02 26.17
N PRO A 697 -25.90 -16.91 25.78
CA PRO A 697 -25.75 -17.78 24.62
C PRO A 697 -25.43 -17.01 23.33
N ILE A 698 -24.46 -17.51 22.57
CA ILE A 698 -24.09 -16.99 21.25
C ILE A 698 -24.61 -17.92 20.16
N ARG A 699 -25.29 -17.36 19.16
CA ARG A 699 -25.69 -18.05 17.93
C ARG A 699 -25.11 -17.36 16.72
N THR A 700 -25.05 -18.07 15.60
CA THR A 700 -24.47 -17.55 14.36
C THR A 700 -25.37 -17.90 13.18
N ILE A 701 -25.78 -16.89 12.41
CA ILE A 701 -26.62 -17.02 11.22
C ILE A 701 -25.81 -16.55 10.01
N LYS A 702 -25.72 -17.41 9.01
CA LYS A 702 -24.75 -17.32 7.91
C LYS A 702 -25.14 -18.21 6.76
N ARG A 703 -24.59 -17.96 5.56
CA ARG A 703 -24.68 -18.89 4.44
C ARG A 703 -23.90 -20.18 4.73
N SER A 704 -24.30 -21.27 4.07
CA SER A 704 -23.53 -22.53 4.10
C SER A 704 -22.09 -22.29 3.62
N ALA A 705 -21.12 -23.04 4.16
CA ALA A 705 -19.75 -22.97 3.69
C ALA A 705 -19.65 -23.33 2.20
N SER A 706 -18.78 -22.63 1.47
CA SER A 706 -18.60 -22.82 0.03
C SER A 706 -17.14 -22.62 -0.39
N ALA A 707 -16.74 -23.30 -1.46
CA ALA A 707 -15.43 -23.07 -2.09
C ALA A 707 -15.42 -21.75 -2.88
N SER A 708 -16.51 -21.49 -3.61
CA SER A 708 -16.74 -20.25 -4.34
C SER A 708 -17.23 -19.14 -3.39
N PRO A 709 -16.83 -17.86 -3.56
CA PRO A 709 -17.30 -16.76 -2.72
C PRO A 709 -18.82 -16.64 -2.64
N ALA A 710 -19.50 -16.77 -3.78
CA ALA A 710 -20.95 -16.66 -3.87
C ALA A 710 -21.50 -17.59 -4.97
N THR A 711 -22.82 -17.79 -4.95
CA THR A 711 -23.54 -18.48 -6.03
C THR A 711 -23.59 -17.63 -7.30
N GLY A 712 -23.49 -18.28 -8.46
CA GLY A 712 -23.69 -17.65 -9.78
C GLY A 712 -25.16 -17.50 -10.19
N SER A 713 -26.11 -17.90 -9.34
CA SER A 713 -27.55 -17.84 -9.62
C SER A 713 -28.25 -16.81 -8.74
N ALA A 714 -28.81 -15.77 -9.36
CA ALA A 714 -29.58 -14.73 -8.68
C ALA A 714 -30.75 -15.32 -7.86
N LYS A 715 -31.47 -16.32 -8.40
CA LYS A 715 -32.57 -16.98 -7.68
C LYS A 715 -32.08 -17.77 -6.46
N ALA A 716 -30.93 -18.43 -6.56
CA ALA A 716 -30.34 -19.12 -5.43
C ALA A 716 -29.90 -18.10 -4.36
N HIS A 717 -29.28 -16.99 -4.78
CA HIS A 717 -28.90 -15.90 -3.90
C HIS A 717 -30.11 -15.33 -3.14
N GLU A 718 -31.22 -15.03 -3.83
CA GLU A 718 -32.47 -14.57 -3.21
C GLU A 718 -33.01 -15.56 -2.18
N MET A 719 -32.98 -16.86 -2.50
CA MET A 719 -33.41 -17.92 -1.58
C MET A 719 -32.52 -17.97 -0.33
N GLU A 720 -31.19 -17.91 -0.50
CA GLU A 720 -30.23 -17.86 0.60
C GLU A 720 -30.46 -16.61 1.47
N GLN A 721 -30.60 -15.43 0.86
CA GLN A 721 -30.78 -14.17 1.59
C GLN A 721 -32.09 -14.19 2.39
N LYS A 722 -33.20 -14.62 1.77
CA LYS A 722 -34.49 -14.75 2.44
C LYS A 722 -34.43 -15.76 3.60
N THR A 723 -33.74 -16.87 3.40
CA THR A 723 -33.55 -17.89 4.45
C THR A 723 -32.77 -17.33 5.62
N LEU A 724 -31.67 -16.63 5.34
CA LEU A 724 -30.83 -15.98 6.35
C LEU A 724 -31.62 -14.97 7.19
N ILE A 725 -32.35 -14.05 6.55
CA ILE A 725 -33.20 -13.07 7.25
C ILE A 725 -34.30 -13.77 8.07
N THR A 726 -34.89 -14.84 7.54
CA THR A 726 -35.91 -15.61 8.25
C THR A 726 -35.34 -16.28 9.52
N LEU A 727 -34.14 -16.86 9.42
CA LEU A 727 -33.47 -17.51 10.54
C LEU A 727 -33.00 -16.52 11.61
N ALA A 728 -32.60 -15.31 11.24
CA ALA A 728 -32.17 -14.27 12.18
C ALA A 728 -33.27 -13.88 13.19
N PHE A 729 -34.54 -13.90 12.75
CA PHE A 729 -35.71 -13.69 13.61
C PHE A 729 -36.41 -15.01 14.01
N GLY A 730 -35.81 -16.15 13.67
CA GLY A 730 -36.31 -17.48 14.01
C GLY A 730 -36.13 -17.83 15.49
N LYS A 731 -36.79 -18.91 15.94
CA LYS A 731 -36.59 -19.46 17.29
C LYS A 731 -35.27 -20.20 17.43
#